data_AF-A0A2U8FP16-F1
#
_entry.id   AF-A0A2U8FP16-F1
#
_cell.length_a   1.000
_cell.length_b   1.000
_cell.length_c   1.000
_cell.angle_alpha   90.00
_cell.angle_beta   90.00
_cell.angle_gamma   90.00
#
_symmetry.space_group_name_H-M   'P 1'
#
loop_
_entity.id
_entity.type
_entity.pdbx_description
1 polymer ?
#
loop_
_entity_poly.entity_id
_entity_poly.type
_entity_poly.pdbx_seq_one_letter_code
_entity_poly.pdbx_strand_id
1 'polypeptide(L)'
;MRWQKPDFFTLTPVAAWLALGLAGAPALATAPPSPAVGMTLQAQTALAPARLMAMQPGEVVSIDFPVAGRHSVVFEHTTAGRGGLRYWHGHLAGHERDRVVLQAFPNGRLVGALRHQGQLVSFRQEADRRLVAAREAARISGQAWRLGERLDKGTRVVHENVAALVDATVGSEIALPLPDGRTEVAIVTAAGLDAHGHLQIQAISRLEGRGSPTVITVGSDAVFAAVFTPQGEYQLVTRQGRTLMLDPQAAGLAQPQGEDHIPVTDEAGATVAAAQSTRTTTTKTTTKTTTVAGSTTTTGSAAFVPLAAGTVDTTLTLLMTYSPSFVRQWGTEAAARTRLSNIVQVANAAYGNSGTGVRFKVVGWKLVNQADATPQTVLSALRAGSGAFAGIGTLKASVGAAMVSFYAPFNTTTAASSTCGVAYVPASGSQGLAAYRTQAPTLMYSALNDGQTTSSYCSLLSFPHELGHNLGALHDKANSSTSGVFPYSYGKGVSGSYGTVMSYISPRVALFSSPQLQCTSTGTACGTDTENVVATVLQTKSVVAALGKPANADVAVTGATMVAGALRTATGAAYTGATTISTSTPGVTCTTGTTGLYVCRVPNATPSITVAVKAVGKTVSPSVATFAVNPLAERPVTGTTFYVR
;
A
#
# COMPACT_ATOMS: atom_id res chain seq x y z
N MET A 1 43.89 -5.21 -41.96
CA MET A 1 44.85 -4.30 -42.64
C MET A 1 44.67 -2.88 -42.10
N ARG A 2 45.44 -1.90 -42.61
CA ARG A 2 45.53 -0.48 -42.15
C ARG A 2 44.14 0.19 -42.07
N TRP A 3 43.75 0.94 -41.03
CA TRP A 3 44.28 2.21 -40.45
C TRP A 3 44.14 3.44 -41.37
N GLN A 4 43.30 4.43 -40.99
CA GLN A 4 43.74 5.82 -40.70
C GLN A 4 42.62 6.78 -40.17
N LYS A 5 43.04 7.70 -39.30
CA LYS A 5 42.55 9.07 -38.99
C LYS A 5 43.67 10.06 -39.46
N PRO A 6 43.73 11.41 -39.20
CA PRO A 6 42.90 12.33 -38.41
C PRO A 6 42.56 13.65 -39.20
N ASP A 7 42.44 14.91 -38.74
CA ASP A 7 42.56 15.58 -37.41
C ASP A 7 41.80 16.95 -37.35
N PHE A 8 41.96 17.70 -36.25
CA PHE A 8 41.60 19.12 -36.03
C PHE A 8 42.53 20.13 -36.74
N PHE A 9 42.10 21.39 -36.86
CA PHE A 9 42.93 22.56 -36.46
C PHE A 9 42.09 23.82 -36.16
N THR A 10 42.66 24.76 -35.42
CA THR A 10 42.09 26.06 -35.00
C THR A 10 42.78 27.24 -35.70
N LEU A 11 42.18 28.45 -35.69
CA LEU A 11 42.89 29.75 -35.50
C LEU A 11 41.94 30.97 -35.45
N THR A 12 42.43 32.03 -34.82
CA THR A 12 41.95 33.44 -34.76
C THR A 12 43.20 34.34 -34.68
N PRO A 13 43.13 35.70 -34.65
CA PRO A 13 42.06 36.66 -35.00
C PRO A 13 42.55 37.66 -36.09
N VAL A 14 41.84 38.78 -36.30
CA VAL A 14 42.36 40.17 -36.43
C VAL A 14 41.17 41.14 -36.58
N ALA A 15 41.32 42.39 -36.12
CA ALA A 15 40.27 43.41 -36.16
C ALA A 15 40.56 44.50 -37.20
N ALA A 16 39.49 45.13 -37.74
CA ALA A 16 39.56 46.37 -38.49
C ALA A 16 38.44 47.31 -38.02
N TRP A 17 38.78 48.57 -37.74
CA TRP A 17 37.83 49.62 -37.37
C TRP A 17 37.38 50.40 -38.61
N LEU A 18 36.08 50.67 -38.72
CA LEU A 18 35.60 51.88 -39.40
C LEU A 18 34.30 52.32 -38.74
N ALA A 19 34.18 53.63 -38.46
CA ALA A 19 33.05 54.19 -37.73
C ALA A 19 32.34 55.27 -38.56
N LEU A 20 31.04 55.08 -38.78
CA LEU A 20 30.09 56.16 -39.04
C LEU A 20 28.91 55.97 -38.10
N GLY A 21 28.57 57.00 -37.34
CA GLY A 21 27.47 56.98 -36.37
C GLY A 21 26.29 57.84 -36.82
N LEU A 22 25.09 57.46 -36.37
CA LEU A 22 23.90 58.31 -36.32
C LEU A 22 23.14 58.02 -35.02
N ALA A 23 22.54 59.05 -34.44
CA ALA A 23 21.71 58.95 -33.24
C ALA A 23 20.30 58.42 -33.57
N GLY A 24 19.53 57.86 -32.64
CA GLY A 24 19.84 57.54 -31.24
C GLY A 24 18.55 57.28 -30.44
N ALA A 25 18.60 56.40 -29.45
CA ALA A 25 17.48 56.10 -28.55
C ALA A 25 18.01 55.69 -27.15
N PRO A 26 17.33 56.03 -26.05
CA PRO A 26 17.80 55.71 -24.71
C PRO A 26 17.61 54.23 -24.38
N ALA A 27 18.63 53.61 -23.78
CA ALA A 27 18.53 52.25 -23.28
C ALA A 27 17.66 52.20 -22.01
N LEU A 28 16.53 51.51 -22.08
CA LEU A 28 15.79 51.08 -20.89
C LEU A 28 16.61 50.02 -20.15
N ALA A 29 17.18 50.40 -19.01
CA ALA A 29 17.89 49.47 -18.14
C ALA A 29 16.93 48.37 -17.67
N THR A 30 17.35 47.11 -17.81
CA THR A 30 16.59 45.96 -17.30
C THR A 30 16.56 46.02 -15.77
N ALA A 31 15.39 46.31 -15.21
CA ALA A 31 15.21 46.31 -13.76
C ALA A 31 15.51 44.91 -13.16
N PRO A 32 16.04 44.84 -11.93
CA PRO A 32 16.13 43.57 -11.20
C PRO A 32 14.71 42.99 -10.98
N PRO A 33 14.57 41.65 -10.84
CA PRO A 33 13.28 41.04 -10.59
C PRO A 33 12.66 41.60 -9.31
N SER A 34 11.41 42.06 -9.40
CA SER A 34 10.66 42.60 -8.27
C SER A 34 10.61 41.59 -7.11
N PRO A 35 10.76 42.03 -5.85
CA PRO A 35 10.44 41.16 -4.73
C PRO A 35 8.97 40.73 -4.82
N ALA A 36 8.67 39.49 -4.44
CA ALA A 36 7.29 39.02 -4.36
C ALA A 36 6.46 39.97 -3.48
N VAL A 37 5.23 40.29 -3.90
CA VAL A 37 4.35 41.23 -3.20
C VAL A 37 3.84 40.59 -1.91
N GLY A 38 4.67 40.67 -0.87
CA GLY A 38 4.32 40.27 0.49
C GLY A 38 3.23 41.20 1.02
N MET A 39 1.98 40.72 1.01
CA MET A 39 0.86 41.46 1.57
C MET A 39 0.91 41.42 3.11
N THR A 40 1.82 42.22 3.67
CA THR A 40 2.16 42.25 5.10
C THR A 40 1.03 42.84 5.94
N LEU A 41 -0.03 42.05 6.19
CA LEU A 41 -1.13 42.43 7.07
C LEU A 41 -0.70 42.44 8.54
N GLN A 42 -0.07 43.53 8.96
CA GLN A 42 0.03 43.92 10.36
C GLN A 42 -1.31 44.49 10.88
N ALA A 43 -2.27 43.63 11.19
CA ALA A 43 -3.33 43.93 12.18
C ALA A 43 -4.09 42.66 12.60
N GLN A 44 -4.25 42.48 13.92
CA GLN A 44 -5.30 41.69 14.60
C GLN A 44 -5.75 40.39 13.88
N THR A 45 -4.93 39.36 13.99
CA THR A 45 -5.16 38.02 13.38
C THR A 45 -6.23 37.19 14.12
N ALA A 46 -7.47 37.68 14.10
CA ALA A 46 -8.64 36.83 14.35
C ALA A 46 -8.79 35.86 13.16
N LEU A 47 -8.54 34.56 13.39
CA LEU A 47 -8.58 33.51 12.36
C LEU A 47 -10.02 33.30 11.85
N ALA A 48 -10.45 34.09 10.87
CA ALA A 48 -11.77 33.95 10.25
C ALA A 48 -11.78 32.75 9.29
N PRO A 49 -12.59 31.68 9.55
CA PRO A 49 -12.53 30.47 8.73
C PRO A 49 -12.90 30.72 7.27
N ALA A 50 -13.84 31.63 6.99
CA ALA A 50 -14.22 32.01 5.64
C ALA A 50 -13.04 32.63 4.85
N ARG A 51 -12.15 33.40 5.51
CA ARG A 51 -10.97 33.99 4.87
C ARG A 51 -9.92 32.91 4.57
N LEU A 52 -9.63 32.05 5.54
CA LEU A 52 -8.71 30.91 5.36
C LEU A 52 -9.18 30.04 4.18
N MET A 53 -10.46 29.66 4.17
CA MET A 53 -11.08 28.80 3.16
C MET A 53 -11.29 29.46 1.78
N ALA A 54 -10.82 30.70 1.59
CA ALA A 54 -10.79 31.42 0.31
C ALA A 54 -9.37 31.69 -0.21
N MET A 55 -8.33 31.33 0.55
CA MET A 55 -6.93 31.56 0.18
C MET A 55 -6.54 30.85 -1.12
N GLN A 56 -5.51 31.38 -1.78
CA GLN A 56 -4.93 30.83 -3.02
C GLN A 56 -3.56 30.18 -2.76
N PRO A 57 -3.22 29.05 -3.42
CA PRO A 57 -1.99 28.31 -3.14
C PRO A 57 -0.73 29.19 -3.15
N GLY A 58 0.07 29.12 -2.10
CA GLY A 58 1.26 29.95 -1.89
C GLY A 58 1.04 31.22 -1.06
N GLU A 59 -0.21 31.63 -0.78
CA GLU A 59 -0.49 32.73 0.15
C GLU A 59 -0.03 32.42 1.58
N VAL A 60 0.49 33.44 2.27
CA VAL A 60 1.07 33.28 3.62
C VAL A 60 0.18 33.96 4.66
N VAL A 61 -0.12 33.26 5.76
CA VAL A 61 -0.88 33.76 6.90
C VAL A 61 -0.07 33.61 8.19
N SER A 62 -0.02 34.64 9.03
CA SER A 62 0.49 34.51 10.39
C SER A 62 -0.55 33.86 11.29
N ILE A 63 -0.19 32.77 11.98
CA ILE A 63 -1.02 32.08 12.96
C ILE A 63 -0.29 32.06 14.29
N ASP A 64 -1.00 32.34 15.38
CA ASP A 64 -0.48 32.28 16.75
C ASP A 64 -0.96 30.99 17.43
N PHE A 65 -0.02 30.09 17.72
CA PHE A 65 -0.30 28.74 18.20
C PHE A 65 -0.07 28.62 19.72
N PRO A 66 -0.96 27.96 20.48
CA PRO A 66 -0.97 27.97 21.94
C PRO A 66 0.19 27.22 22.64
N VAL A 67 1.22 26.81 21.90
CA VAL A 67 2.44 26.15 22.42
C VAL A 67 3.67 26.58 21.60
N ALA A 68 3.54 26.71 20.28
CA ALA A 68 4.65 27.11 19.40
C ALA A 68 4.79 28.64 19.23
N GLY A 69 3.77 29.43 19.59
CA GLY A 69 3.71 30.87 19.37
C GLY A 69 3.41 31.24 17.92
N ARG A 70 3.80 32.45 17.52
CA ARG A 70 3.47 33.04 16.22
C ARG A 70 4.40 32.53 15.11
N HIS A 71 3.84 31.83 14.12
CA HIS A 71 4.53 31.42 12.90
C HIS A 71 3.82 31.94 11.64
N SER A 72 4.59 32.10 10.56
CA SER A 72 4.05 32.23 9.20
C SER A 72 3.77 30.85 8.63
N VAL A 73 2.59 30.69 8.03
CA VAL A 73 2.10 29.44 7.46
C VAL A 73 1.78 29.68 5.99
N VAL A 74 2.39 28.89 5.09
CA VAL A 74 2.09 28.90 3.67
C VAL A 74 0.88 28.00 3.43
N PHE A 75 -0.16 28.54 2.79
CA PHE A 75 -1.32 27.76 2.38
C PHE A 75 -1.02 26.96 1.10
N GLU A 76 -1.55 25.74 1.02
CA GLU A 76 -1.42 24.88 -0.16
C GLU A 76 -2.76 24.66 -0.86
N HIS A 77 -3.78 24.20 -0.13
CA HIS A 77 -5.07 23.81 -0.72
C HIS A 77 -6.14 23.59 0.36
N THR A 78 -7.42 23.56 -0.05
CA THR A 78 -8.50 23.05 0.82
C THR A 78 -9.06 21.72 0.31
N THR A 79 -9.41 20.80 1.21
CA THR A 79 -10.12 19.55 0.88
C THR A 79 -11.52 19.51 1.49
N ALA A 80 -12.42 18.74 0.87
CA ALA A 80 -13.75 18.45 1.40
C ALA A 80 -13.75 17.10 2.13
N GLY A 81 -14.38 17.04 3.31
CA GLY A 81 -14.51 15.81 4.08
C GLY A 81 -15.76 15.00 3.74
N ARG A 82 -15.77 13.73 4.13
CA ARG A 82 -16.90 12.79 3.94
C ARG A 82 -18.22 13.23 4.61
N GLY A 83 -18.17 14.23 5.50
CA GLY A 83 -19.32 14.89 6.12
C GLY A 83 -19.50 16.36 5.70
N GLY A 84 -19.03 16.76 4.51
CA GLY A 84 -19.18 18.13 3.96
C GLY A 84 -18.28 19.21 4.59
N LEU A 85 -17.64 18.94 5.73
CA LEU A 85 -16.73 19.87 6.41
C LEU A 85 -15.52 20.20 5.52
N ARG A 86 -15.11 21.48 5.49
CA ARG A 86 -13.93 21.93 4.74
C ARG A 86 -12.68 21.92 5.62
N TYR A 87 -11.57 21.50 5.03
CA TYR A 87 -10.26 21.42 5.64
C TYR A 87 -9.30 22.30 4.85
N TRP A 88 -8.40 22.98 5.54
CA TRP A 88 -7.39 23.90 5.02
C TRP A 88 -6.03 23.32 5.35
N HIS A 89 -5.13 23.25 4.37
CA HIS A 89 -3.84 22.58 4.49
C HIS A 89 -2.71 23.55 4.17
N GLY A 90 -1.66 23.54 4.99
CA GLY A 90 -0.47 24.33 4.81
C GLY A 90 0.73 23.80 5.59
N HIS A 91 1.85 24.51 5.49
CA HIS A 91 3.09 24.20 6.21
C HIS A 91 3.69 25.46 6.83
N LEU A 92 4.46 25.31 7.90
CA LEU A 92 5.24 26.41 8.48
C LEU A 92 6.29 26.87 7.47
N ALA A 93 6.37 28.18 7.21
CA ALA A 93 7.31 28.74 6.23
C ALA A 93 8.77 28.38 6.59
N GLY A 94 9.51 27.80 5.64
CA GLY A 94 10.85 27.26 5.85
C GLY A 94 10.91 25.86 6.48
N HIS A 95 9.78 25.31 6.94
CA HIS A 95 9.67 24.04 7.64
C HIS A 95 8.55 23.16 7.04
N GLU A 96 8.67 22.77 5.77
CA GLU A 96 7.68 21.99 4.99
C GLU A 96 7.12 20.73 5.70
N ARG A 97 7.91 20.09 6.57
CA ARG A 97 7.51 18.89 7.33
C ARG A 97 6.58 19.21 8.52
N ASP A 98 6.61 20.45 8.99
CA ASP A 98 5.84 20.94 10.12
C ASP A 98 4.53 21.53 9.59
N ARG A 99 3.51 20.67 9.55
CA ARG A 99 2.24 20.89 8.87
C ARG A 99 1.22 21.56 9.77
N VAL A 100 0.43 22.45 9.19
CA VAL A 100 -0.76 23.05 9.79
C VAL A 100 -1.97 22.59 9.00
N VAL A 101 -2.94 21.99 9.69
CA VAL A 101 -4.21 21.61 9.06
C VAL A 101 -5.35 22.06 9.96
N LEU A 102 -6.33 22.74 9.37
CA LEU A 102 -7.43 23.41 10.05
C LEU A 102 -8.77 22.91 9.48
N GLN A 103 -9.68 22.45 10.34
CA GLN A 103 -11.02 22.01 10.00
C GLN A 103 -12.02 23.11 10.39
N ALA A 104 -12.81 23.60 9.43
CA ALA A 104 -13.87 24.57 9.67
C ALA A 104 -15.25 23.90 9.74
N PHE A 105 -16.05 24.35 10.71
CA PHE A 105 -17.44 23.94 10.88
C PHE A 105 -18.41 24.99 10.32
N PRO A 106 -19.64 24.61 9.89
CA PRO A 106 -20.63 25.56 9.35
C PRO A 106 -21.02 26.68 10.31
N ASN A 107 -20.88 26.46 11.63
CA ASN A 107 -21.11 27.45 12.68
C ASN A 107 -19.93 28.43 12.89
N GLY A 108 -18.95 28.46 11.99
CA GLY A 108 -17.80 29.37 12.08
C GLY A 108 -16.77 29.01 13.14
N ARG A 109 -16.87 27.84 13.80
CA ARG A 109 -15.80 27.31 14.67
C ARG A 109 -14.70 26.64 13.85
N LEU A 110 -13.49 26.64 14.40
CA LEU A 110 -12.31 26.03 13.81
C LEU A 110 -11.60 25.13 14.85
N VAL A 111 -11.11 23.98 14.39
CA VAL A 111 -10.16 23.13 15.14
C VAL A 111 -8.99 22.79 14.23
N GLY A 112 -7.88 22.32 14.78
CA GLY A 112 -6.75 21.93 13.95
C GLY A 112 -5.60 21.33 14.73
N ALA A 113 -4.53 21.05 14.00
CA ALA A 113 -3.24 20.71 14.57
C ALA A 113 -2.11 21.44 13.86
N LEU A 114 -1.04 21.64 14.61
CA LEU A 114 0.29 21.95 14.13
C LEU A 114 1.18 20.77 14.47
N ARG A 115 1.83 20.17 13.48
CA ARG A 115 3.03 19.36 13.73
C ARG A 115 4.22 20.33 13.75
N HIS A 116 4.95 20.41 14.86
CA HIS A 116 6.12 21.28 15.03
C HIS A 116 7.24 20.51 15.73
N GLN A 117 8.45 20.57 15.17
CA GLN A 117 9.63 19.85 15.69
C GLN A 117 9.32 18.37 16.01
N GLY A 118 8.63 17.71 15.07
CA GLY A 118 8.26 16.30 15.19
C GLY A 118 7.16 15.97 16.20
N GLN A 119 6.67 16.92 17.00
CA GLN A 119 5.54 16.74 17.93
C GLN A 119 4.22 17.23 17.31
N LEU A 120 3.09 16.62 17.71
CA LEU A 120 1.74 17.03 17.27
C LEU A 120 1.04 17.85 18.36
N VAL A 121 0.75 19.12 18.09
CA VAL A 121 0.02 20.03 18.98
C VAL A 121 -1.40 20.22 18.42
N SER A 122 -2.40 19.72 19.14
CA SER A 122 -3.82 19.90 18.81
C SER A 122 -4.37 21.19 19.43
N PHE A 123 -5.24 21.90 18.71
CA PHE A 123 -5.85 23.14 19.19
C PHE A 123 -7.28 23.33 18.69
N ARG A 124 -8.02 24.19 19.39
CA ARG A 124 -9.35 24.67 18.97
C ARG A 124 -9.42 26.19 19.03
N GLN A 125 -10.33 26.76 18.25
CA GLN A 125 -10.70 28.16 18.33
C GLN A 125 -11.81 28.37 19.37
N GLU A 126 -11.62 29.34 20.26
CA GLU A 126 -12.63 29.80 21.22
C GLU A 126 -13.50 30.92 20.63
N ALA A 127 -14.54 31.35 21.35
CA ALA A 127 -15.46 32.39 20.90
C ALA A 127 -14.80 33.78 20.68
N ASP A 128 -13.69 34.05 21.38
CA ASP A 128 -12.81 35.21 21.17
C ASP A 128 -11.97 35.13 19.87
N ARG A 129 -12.14 34.04 19.09
CA ARG A 129 -11.37 33.64 17.89
C ARG A 129 -9.90 33.30 18.13
N ARG A 130 -9.45 33.24 19.38
CA ARG A 130 -8.09 32.81 19.76
C ARG A 130 -7.96 31.29 19.70
N LEU A 131 -6.74 30.80 19.43
CA LEU A 131 -6.44 29.37 19.52
C LEU A 131 -6.03 29.00 20.96
N VAL A 132 -6.58 27.89 21.45
CA VAL A 132 -6.19 27.27 22.73
C VAL A 132 -5.88 25.79 22.54
N ALA A 133 -4.97 25.26 23.35
CA ALA A 133 -4.57 23.85 23.26
C ALA A 133 -5.77 22.92 23.53
N ALA A 134 -5.93 21.89 22.69
CA ALA A 134 -6.99 20.91 22.78
C ALA A 134 -6.45 19.55 23.26
N ARG A 135 -7.21 18.86 24.10
CA ARG A 135 -6.92 17.47 24.53
C ARG A 135 -7.43 16.42 23.56
N GLU A 136 -8.42 16.77 22.73
CA GLU A 136 -8.83 15.92 21.61
C GLU A 136 -7.68 15.84 20.61
N ALA A 137 -7.26 14.63 20.28
CA ALA A 137 -6.28 14.41 19.22
C ALA A 137 -6.89 14.89 17.90
N ALA A 138 -6.34 15.99 17.39
CA ALA A 138 -6.72 16.51 16.09
C ALA A 138 -6.44 15.45 15.01
N ARG A 139 -7.34 15.36 14.04
CA ARG A 139 -7.40 14.30 13.02
C ARG A 139 -6.33 14.46 11.94
N ILE A 140 -5.06 14.60 12.33
CA ILE A 140 -3.94 15.00 11.47
C ILE A 140 -2.67 14.31 12.00
N SER A 141 -2.00 13.47 11.20
CA SER A 141 -0.66 12.96 11.58
C SER A 141 0.48 13.85 11.04
N GLY A 142 0.22 14.60 9.96
CA GLY A 142 1.16 15.50 9.30
C GLY A 142 1.40 15.11 7.84
N GLN A 143 2.63 15.30 7.36
CA GLN A 143 3.04 14.94 6.00
C GLN A 143 3.91 13.67 6.04
N ALA A 144 3.56 12.67 5.22
CA ALA A 144 4.21 11.36 5.20
C ALA A 144 5.68 11.40 4.75
N TRP A 145 6.01 12.32 3.84
CA TRP A 145 7.33 12.43 3.23
C TRP A 145 7.53 13.79 2.55
N ARG A 146 8.79 14.18 2.31
CA ARG A 146 9.15 15.29 1.41
C ARG A 146 9.73 14.71 0.12
N LEU A 147 9.41 15.29 -1.03
CA LEU A 147 10.08 14.98 -2.30
C LEU A 147 11.42 15.72 -2.37
N GLY A 148 12.48 15.02 -2.77
CA GLY A 148 13.82 15.54 -3.02
C GLY A 148 14.04 15.83 -4.51
N GLU A 149 15.27 15.63 -4.97
CA GLU A 149 15.65 15.79 -6.37
C GLU A 149 14.85 14.88 -7.32
N ARG A 150 14.71 15.29 -8.57
CA ARG A 150 14.24 14.44 -9.65
C ARG A 150 15.42 13.65 -10.20
N LEU A 151 15.28 12.33 -10.30
CA LEU A 151 16.30 11.46 -10.91
C LEU A 151 16.01 11.29 -12.41
N ASP A 152 14.80 10.84 -12.72
CA ASP A 152 14.38 10.44 -14.06
C ASP A 152 13.02 11.04 -14.44
N LYS A 153 12.49 10.67 -15.60
CA LYS A 153 11.08 10.92 -15.94
C LYS A 153 10.18 10.18 -14.92
N GLY A 154 9.22 10.89 -14.34
CA GLY A 154 8.31 10.35 -13.31
C GLY A 154 8.94 9.88 -11.99
N THR A 155 10.25 10.04 -11.77
CA THR A 155 10.92 9.48 -10.57
C THR A 155 11.63 10.57 -9.76
N ARG A 156 11.32 10.65 -8.46
CA ARG A 156 11.97 11.57 -7.50
C ARG A 156 12.48 10.82 -6.28
N VAL A 157 13.57 11.32 -5.68
CA VAL A 157 13.99 10.91 -4.33
C VAL A 157 12.95 11.35 -3.31
N VAL A 158 12.86 10.62 -2.21
CA VAL A 158 11.95 10.90 -1.11
C VAL A 158 12.72 10.87 0.21
N HIS A 159 12.35 11.80 1.10
CA HIS A 159 12.81 11.83 2.49
C HIS A 159 11.60 11.64 3.40
N GLU A 160 11.42 10.41 3.87
CA GLU A 160 10.28 9.97 4.67
C GLU A 160 10.19 10.71 6.00
N ASN A 161 8.97 10.79 6.52
CA ASN A 161 8.65 11.26 7.85
C ASN A 161 8.06 10.09 8.65
N VAL A 162 8.89 9.07 8.90
CA VAL A 162 8.46 7.84 9.61
C VAL A 162 7.83 8.18 10.97
N ALA A 163 8.27 9.25 11.63
CA ALA A 163 7.63 9.80 12.81
C ALA A 163 6.13 10.10 12.62
N ALA A 164 5.73 10.74 11.51
CA ALA A 164 4.32 10.99 11.19
C ALA A 164 3.56 9.72 10.78
N LEU A 165 4.23 8.73 10.21
CA LEU A 165 3.65 7.42 9.91
C LEU A 165 3.38 6.61 11.19
N VAL A 166 4.32 6.61 12.13
CA VAL A 166 4.16 5.96 13.46
C VAL A 166 3.09 6.66 14.31
N ASP A 167 2.97 7.97 14.22
CA ASP A 167 1.93 8.74 14.91
C ASP A 167 0.54 8.66 14.23
N ALA A 168 0.40 7.94 13.11
CA ALA A 168 -0.83 7.92 12.31
C ALA A 168 -1.92 7.00 12.89
N THR A 169 -2.82 7.57 13.69
CA THR A 169 -3.99 6.87 14.25
C THR A 169 -5.18 6.85 13.28
N VAL A 170 -6.11 5.90 13.48
CA VAL A 170 -7.35 5.81 12.70
C VAL A 170 -8.17 7.09 12.81
N GLY A 171 -8.63 7.59 11.65
CA GLY A 171 -9.35 8.85 11.53
C GLY A 171 -8.47 10.09 11.44
N SER A 172 -7.14 9.95 11.45
CA SER A 172 -6.18 11.03 11.16
C SER A 172 -5.96 11.23 9.66
N GLU A 173 -5.61 12.45 9.26
CA GLU A 173 -5.31 12.83 7.88
C GLU A 173 -3.78 12.92 7.68
N ILE A 174 -3.32 12.39 6.56
CA ILE A 174 -1.91 12.36 6.14
C ILE A 174 -1.79 13.09 4.80
N ALA A 175 -0.91 14.08 4.74
CA ALA A 175 -0.54 14.76 3.49
C ALA A 175 0.52 13.95 2.72
N LEU A 176 0.29 13.77 1.43
CA LEU A 176 1.02 12.90 0.52
C LEU A 176 1.47 13.71 -0.73
N PRO A 177 2.63 14.41 -0.68
CA PRO A 177 3.15 15.12 -1.85
C PRO A 177 3.43 14.17 -3.02
N LEU A 178 3.02 14.59 -4.23
CA LEU A 178 3.10 13.83 -5.48
C LEU A 178 4.07 14.49 -6.48
N PRO A 179 4.63 13.75 -7.47
CA PRO A 179 5.71 14.24 -8.32
C PRO A 179 5.30 15.38 -9.27
N ASP A 180 4.00 15.52 -9.52
CA ASP A 180 3.37 16.59 -10.32
C ASP A 180 3.23 17.93 -9.57
N GLY A 181 3.60 17.97 -8.28
CA GLY A 181 3.50 19.16 -7.43
C GLY A 181 2.19 19.27 -6.62
N ARG A 182 1.22 18.37 -6.83
CA ARG A 182 0.05 18.27 -5.95
C ARG A 182 0.41 17.61 -4.62
N THR A 183 -0.45 17.76 -3.63
CA THR A 183 -0.38 17.04 -2.35
C THR A 183 -1.73 16.42 -2.06
N GLU A 184 -1.85 15.10 -2.17
CA GLU A 184 -3.06 14.36 -1.82
C GLU A 184 -3.21 14.30 -0.29
N VAL A 185 -4.45 14.16 0.20
CA VAL A 185 -4.73 14.06 1.64
C VAL A 185 -5.58 12.82 1.89
N ALA A 186 -4.98 11.80 2.51
CA ALA A 186 -5.66 10.55 2.82
C ALA A 186 -6.07 10.47 4.29
N ILE A 187 -7.32 10.05 4.56
CA ILE A 187 -7.78 9.73 5.93
C ILE A 187 -7.39 8.29 6.27
N VAL A 188 -6.64 8.05 7.34
CA VAL A 188 -6.36 6.71 7.86
C VAL A 188 -7.66 6.01 8.24
N THR A 189 -7.92 4.84 7.65
CA THR A 189 -9.04 3.96 7.97
C THR A 189 -8.62 2.78 8.85
N ALA A 190 -7.37 2.32 8.73
CA ALA A 190 -6.77 1.35 9.62
C ALA A 190 -5.28 1.66 9.83
N ALA A 191 -4.80 1.56 11.07
CA ALA A 191 -3.37 1.62 11.37
C ALA A 191 -3.02 0.63 12.49
N GLY A 192 -1.88 -0.05 12.37
CA GLY A 192 -1.40 -1.02 13.35
C GLY A 192 -0.31 -1.94 12.79
N LEU A 193 0.24 -2.79 13.64
CA LEU A 193 1.26 -3.77 13.24
C LEU A 193 0.61 -4.98 12.53
N ASP A 194 1.29 -5.55 11.54
CA ASP A 194 1.01 -6.91 11.06
C ASP A 194 1.69 -7.98 11.95
N ALA A 195 1.31 -9.25 11.75
CA ALA A 195 1.87 -10.37 12.52
C ALA A 195 3.39 -10.58 12.34
N HIS A 196 4.01 -9.89 11.37
CA HIS A 196 5.44 -9.92 11.09
C HIS A 196 6.18 -8.69 11.65
N GLY A 197 5.45 -7.77 12.31
CA GLY A 197 5.99 -6.60 12.99
C GLY A 197 6.13 -5.35 12.11
N HIS A 198 5.68 -5.37 10.86
CA HIS A 198 5.64 -4.16 10.03
C HIS A 198 4.47 -3.27 10.46
N LEU A 199 4.68 -1.96 10.54
CA LEU A 199 3.58 -1.00 10.69
C LEU A 199 2.84 -0.88 9.35
N GLN A 200 1.52 -1.03 9.40
CA GLN A 200 0.62 -0.96 8.27
C GLN A 200 -0.34 0.21 8.46
N ILE A 201 -0.52 1.01 7.41
CA ILE A 201 -1.44 2.14 7.37
C ILE A 201 -2.27 2.02 6.10
N GLN A 202 -3.57 1.79 6.25
CA GLN A 202 -4.55 1.93 5.17
C GLN A 202 -5.26 3.26 5.33
N ALA A 203 -5.42 3.99 4.24
CA ALA A 203 -6.05 5.30 4.20
C ALA A 203 -6.87 5.48 2.92
N ILE A 204 -7.72 6.51 2.90
CA ILE A 204 -8.61 6.85 1.78
C ILE A 204 -8.33 8.29 1.32
N SER A 205 -7.84 8.42 0.09
CA SER A 205 -7.52 9.67 -0.62
C SER A 205 -8.78 10.53 -0.82
N ARG A 206 -8.66 11.86 -0.74
CA ARG A 206 -9.81 12.78 -0.67
C ARG A 206 -10.00 13.69 -1.87
N LEU A 207 -8.93 14.17 -2.53
CA LEU A 207 -9.01 15.35 -3.40
C LEU A 207 -10.12 15.26 -4.46
N GLU A 208 -10.40 14.05 -4.95
CA GLU A 208 -11.26 13.81 -6.11
C GLU A 208 -12.51 12.97 -5.77
N GLY A 209 -12.86 12.87 -4.49
CA GLY A 209 -14.14 12.32 -3.99
C GLY A 209 -14.35 10.80 -4.13
N ARG A 210 -13.65 10.11 -5.04
CA ARG A 210 -13.81 8.67 -5.31
C ARG A 210 -13.37 7.76 -4.15
N GLY A 211 -12.58 8.27 -3.19
CA GLY A 211 -12.14 7.49 -2.04
C GLY A 211 -11.12 6.39 -2.38
N SER A 212 -10.24 6.62 -3.36
CA SER A 212 -9.17 5.69 -3.73
C SER A 212 -8.28 5.33 -2.53
N PRO A 213 -7.83 4.07 -2.39
CA PRO A 213 -7.00 3.68 -1.25
C PRO A 213 -5.57 4.23 -1.36
N THR A 214 -5.00 4.52 -0.20
CA THR A 214 -3.56 4.62 0.02
C THR A 214 -3.16 3.51 1.00
N VAL A 215 -2.08 2.79 0.71
CA VAL A 215 -1.55 1.74 1.59
C VAL A 215 -0.06 1.98 1.80
N ILE A 216 0.35 2.25 3.03
CA ILE A 216 1.75 2.50 3.43
C ILE A 216 2.18 1.40 4.40
N THR A 217 3.39 0.88 4.21
CA THR A 217 4.01 -0.17 5.03
C THR A 217 5.40 0.26 5.44
N VAL A 218 5.69 0.24 6.74
CA VAL A 218 7.01 0.56 7.32
C VAL A 218 7.57 -0.70 7.97
N GLY A 219 8.72 -1.16 7.48
CA GLY A 219 9.55 -2.18 8.14
C GLY A 219 10.70 -1.54 8.92
N SER A 220 11.67 -2.33 9.37
CA SER A 220 12.89 -1.81 10.00
C SER A 220 13.77 -0.99 9.04
N ASP A 221 13.84 -1.40 7.77
CA ASP A 221 14.84 -0.92 6.81
C ASP A 221 14.27 -0.34 5.51
N ALA A 222 12.94 -0.28 5.40
CA ALA A 222 12.25 0.15 4.18
C ALA A 222 10.86 0.74 4.47
N VAL A 223 10.45 1.67 3.61
CA VAL A 223 9.07 2.18 3.52
C VAL A 223 8.55 1.95 2.11
N PHE A 224 7.41 1.28 2.01
CA PHE A 224 6.71 1.05 0.75
C PHE A 224 5.33 1.68 0.80
N ALA A 225 4.85 2.17 -0.34
CA ALA A 225 3.47 2.62 -0.46
C ALA A 225 2.91 2.45 -1.87
N ALA A 226 1.59 2.31 -1.95
CA ALA A 226 0.81 2.64 -3.13
C ALA A 226 -0.17 3.76 -2.77
N VAL A 227 -0.18 4.83 -3.55
CA VAL A 227 -1.18 5.91 -3.49
C VAL A 227 -1.96 5.83 -4.79
N PHE A 228 -3.22 5.40 -4.73
CA PHE A 228 -4.11 5.42 -5.88
C PHE A 228 -4.87 6.75 -5.94
N THR A 229 -4.92 7.36 -7.12
CA THR A 229 -5.76 8.52 -7.46
C THR A 229 -6.52 8.23 -8.76
N PRO A 230 -7.47 9.08 -9.20
CA PRO A 230 -8.11 8.92 -10.51
C PRO A 230 -7.20 9.18 -11.73
N GLN A 231 -5.98 9.72 -11.55
CA GLN A 231 -4.97 9.77 -12.62
C GLN A 231 -4.26 8.42 -12.77
N GLY A 232 -3.95 7.76 -11.65
CA GLY A 232 -3.28 6.47 -11.66
C GLY A 232 -2.73 6.04 -10.30
N GLU A 233 -1.66 5.26 -10.34
CA GLU A 233 -0.97 4.69 -9.18
C GLU A 233 0.39 5.36 -9.00
N TYR A 234 0.67 5.87 -7.81
CA TYR A 234 2.02 6.31 -7.42
C TYR A 234 2.61 5.29 -6.46
N GLN A 235 3.83 4.80 -6.75
CA GLN A 235 4.53 3.83 -5.89
C GLN A 235 5.66 4.51 -5.11
N LEU A 236 5.68 4.32 -3.80
CA LEU A 236 6.86 4.61 -2.97
C LEU A 236 7.67 3.32 -2.79
N VAL A 237 8.96 3.38 -3.10
CA VAL A 237 9.84 2.21 -3.14
C VAL A 237 11.22 2.49 -2.53
N THR A 238 11.56 1.83 -1.41
CA THR A 238 12.94 1.76 -0.92
C THR A 238 13.73 0.71 -1.70
N ARG A 239 14.82 1.10 -2.36
CA ARG A 239 15.81 0.20 -2.99
C ARG A 239 17.21 0.58 -2.53
N GLN A 240 18.00 -0.39 -2.06
CA GLN A 240 19.40 -0.20 -1.66
C GLN A 240 19.60 0.98 -0.68
N GLY A 241 18.68 1.16 0.28
CA GLY A 241 18.73 2.24 1.27
C GLY A 241 18.31 3.64 0.77
N ARG A 242 17.89 3.78 -0.49
CA ARG A 242 17.28 5.02 -1.03
C ARG A 242 15.79 4.81 -1.29
N THR A 243 14.96 5.73 -0.83
CA THR A 243 13.51 5.70 -1.09
C THR A 243 13.16 6.65 -2.23
N LEU A 244 12.41 6.14 -3.20
CA LEU A 244 12.00 6.86 -4.42
C LEU A 244 10.47 6.85 -4.53
N MET A 245 9.90 7.90 -5.11
CA MET A 245 8.53 7.92 -5.59
C MET A 245 8.53 7.81 -7.11
N LEU A 246 7.80 6.83 -7.60
CA LEU A 246 7.53 6.57 -9.02
C LEU A 246 6.10 6.99 -9.35
N ASP A 247 5.97 7.88 -10.32
CA ASP A 247 4.79 8.09 -11.15
C ASP A 247 5.01 7.35 -12.48
N PRO A 248 4.37 6.19 -12.70
CA PRO A 248 4.54 5.40 -13.91
C PRO A 248 3.98 6.11 -15.16
N GLN A 249 2.93 6.91 -15.02
CA GLN A 249 2.31 7.64 -16.14
C GLN A 249 3.24 8.75 -16.62
N ALA A 250 3.75 9.58 -15.70
CA ALA A 250 4.75 10.59 -16.02
C ALA A 250 6.04 9.93 -16.53
N ALA A 251 6.49 8.80 -15.97
CA ALA A 251 7.63 8.05 -16.48
C ALA A 251 7.39 7.54 -17.92
N GLY A 252 6.15 7.27 -18.30
CA GLY A 252 5.79 6.69 -19.60
C GLY A 252 5.87 5.16 -19.63
N LEU A 253 5.67 4.52 -18.48
CA LEU A 253 5.70 3.07 -18.31
C LEU A 253 4.31 2.48 -18.56
N ALA A 254 4.22 1.52 -19.49
CA ALA A 254 3.00 0.77 -19.74
C ALA A 254 2.77 -0.34 -18.70
N GLN A 255 1.51 -0.68 -18.42
CA GLN A 255 1.20 -1.96 -17.78
C GLN A 255 1.23 -3.06 -18.85
N PRO A 256 1.92 -4.20 -18.62
CA PRO A 256 1.85 -5.36 -19.52
C PRO A 256 0.44 -5.99 -19.57
N GLN A 257 0.11 -6.67 -20.67
CA GLN A 257 -1.22 -7.21 -20.98
C GLN A 257 -1.18 -8.58 -21.71
N GLY A 258 -0.07 -9.33 -21.58
CA GLY A 258 0.04 -10.72 -22.07
C GLY A 258 -0.68 -11.72 -21.15
N GLU A 259 -0.85 -12.95 -21.62
CA GLU A 259 -1.66 -13.99 -20.94
C GLU A 259 -1.21 -14.28 -19.50
N ASP A 260 -2.12 -14.01 -18.57
CA ASP A 260 -2.00 -14.05 -17.10
C ASP A 260 -3.01 -15.01 -16.43
N HIS A 261 -3.81 -15.74 -17.20
CA HIS A 261 -4.70 -16.77 -16.67
C HIS A 261 -4.54 -18.12 -17.36
N ILE A 262 -4.63 -19.19 -16.57
CA ILE A 262 -4.76 -20.56 -17.06
C ILE A 262 -6.17 -21.05 -16.71
N PRO A 263 -7.15 -20.95 -17.63
CA PRO A 263 -8.51 -21.40 -17.39
C PRO A 263 -8.55 -22.93 -17.33
N VAL A 264 -9.12 -23.47 -16.25
CA VAL A 264 -9.35 -24.91 -16.11
C VAL A 264 -10.82 -25.18 -16.36
N THR A 265 -11.08 -25.94 -17.42
CA THR A 265 -12.42 -26.25 -17.96
C THR A 265 -12.70 -27.76 -17.97
N ASP A 266 -11.88 -28.56 -17.31
CA ASP A 266 -12.02 -30.01 -17.21
C ASP A 266 -12.05 -30.48 -15.74
N GLU A 267 -12.98 -31.40 -15.44
CA GLU A 267 -13.01 -32.13 -14.16
C GLU A 267 -11.81 -33.09 -14.00
N ALA A 268 -11.04 -33.34 -15.06
CA ALA A 268 -10.06 -34.42 -15.15
C ALA A 268 -8.64 -34.06 -14.66
N GLY A 269 -8.27 -32.78 -14.61
CA GLY A 269 -6.92 -32.28 -14.30
C GLY A 269 -6.41 -32.46 -12.86
N ALA A 270 -6.93 -33.43 -12.10
CA ALA A 270 -6.70 -33.63 -10.68
C ALA A 270 -5.86 -34.89 -10.31
N THR A 271 -5.38 -35.67 -11.28
CA THR A 271 -4.61 -36.90 -11.05
C THR A 271 -3.10 -36.67 -10.89
N VAL A 272 -2.70 -36.07 -9.76
CA VAL A 272 -1.31 -36.14 -9.25
C VAL A 272 -1.29 -36.83 -7.88
N ALA A 273 -0.33 -37.74 -7.69
CA ALA A 273 -0.42 -38.80 -6.71
C ALA A 273 -0.39 -38.31 -5.24
N ALA A 274 -1.56 -38.31 -4.60
CA ALA A 274 -1.68 -38.19 -3.15
C ALA A 274 -1.23 -39.50 -2.48
N ALA A 275 0.06 -39.59 -2.15
CA ALA A 275 0.61 -40.68 -1.35
C ALA A 275 0.13 -40.61 0.12
N GLN A 276 -1.12 -41.03 0.36
CA GLN A 276 -1.69 -41.11 1.70
C GLN A 276 -1.52 -42.51 2.29
N SER A 277 -0.79 -42.58 3.40
CA SER A 277 -0.67 -43.78 4.23
C SER A 277 -2.04 -44.18 4.78
N THR A 278 -2.45 -45.43 4.54
CA THR A 278 -3.71 -45.98 5.04
C THR A 278 -3.68 -46.16 6.56
N ARG A 279 -4.64 -45.54 7.28
CA ARG A 279 -5.00 -45.99 8.62
C ARG A 279 -6.52 -45.98 8.84
N THR A 280 -7.12 -47.13 8.54
CA THR A 280 -8.55 -47.38 8.72
C THR A 280 -8.95 -47.22 10.19
N THR A 281 -9.94 -46.36 10.46
CA THR A 281 -10.65 -46.34 11.76
C THR A 281 -12.13 -46.09 11.49
N THR A 282 -12.95 -47.13 11.59
CA THR A 282 -14.39 -47.06 11.31
C THR A 282 -15.18 -46.57 12.52
N THR A 283 -15.82 -45.40 12.41
CA THR A 283 -16.86 -44.95 13.34
C THR A 283 -18.17 -44.77 12.57
N LYS A 284 -19.24 -45.40 13.05
CA LYS A 284 -20.51 -45.56 12.34
C LYS A 284 -21.54 -44.56 12.90
N THR A 285 -21.80 -43.48 12.17
CA THR A 285 -22.80 -42.46 12.55
C THR A 285 -24.06 -42.59 11.68
N THR A 286 -25.22 -42.71 12.31
CA THR A 286 -26.50 -42.97 11.63
C THR A 286 -27.12 -41.71 11.02
N THR A 287 -27.39 -41.77 9.71
CA THR A 287 -28.22 -40.78 9.01
C THR A 287 -29.64 -40.77 9.57
N LYS A 288 -30.17 -39.59 9.90
CA LYS A 288 -31.61 -39.40 10.17
C LYS A 288 -32.19 -38.43 9.13
N THR A 289 -32.89 -38.97 8.15
CA THR A 289 -33.51 -38.19 7.07
C THR A 289 -34.78 -37.50 7.57
N THR A 290 -34.88 -36.18 7.38
CA THR A 290 -36.12 -35.43 7.55
C THR A 290 -36.44 -34.70 6.25
N THR A 291 -37.37 -35.25 5.47
CA THR A 291 -37.93 -34.60 4.29
C THR A 291 -38.86 -33.47 4.70
N VAL A 292 -38.65 -32.27 4.17
CA VAL A 292 -39.63 -31.17 4.22
C VAL A 292 -40.07 -30.88 2.79
N ALA A 293 -41.38 -30.79 2.57
CA ALA A 293 -41.97 -30.60 1.24
C ALA A 293 -41.68 -29.22 0.66
N GLY A 294 -41.69 -29.13 -0.67
CA GLY A 294 -41.44 -27.88 -1.38
C GLY A 294 -42.54 -26.84 -1.15
N SER A 295 -42.13 -25.60 -0.87
CA SER A 295 -42.98 -24.42 -1.01
C SER A 295 -42.57 -23.69 -2.29
N THR A 296 -43.49 -23.56 -3.24
CA THR A 296 -43.25 -22.88 -4.51
C THR A 296 -43.37 -21.36 -4.35
N THR A 297 -42.55 -20.77 -3.49
CA THR A 297 -42.43 -19.32 -3.39
C THR A 297 -41.66 -18.78 -4.60
N THR A 298 -42.14 -17.69 -5.18
CA THR A 298 -41.51 -16.99 -6.30
C THR A 298 -40.17 -16.39 -5.85
N THR A 299 -39.07 -17.07 -6.16
CA THR A 299 -37.72 -16.63 -5.84
C THR A 299 -37.34 -15.40 -6.67
N GLY A 300 -37.67 -14.21 -6.17
CA GLY A 300 -36.95 -13.00 -6.53
C GLY A 300 -35.46 -13.23 -6.28
N SER A 301 -34.61 -12.96 -7.29
CA SER A 301 -33.18 -13.18 -7.19
C SER A 301 -32.62 -12.40 -6.01
N ALA A 302 -32.08 -13.10 -5.01
CA ALA A 302 -31.38 -12.48 -3.89
C ALA A 302 -30.08 -11.89 -4.43
N ALA A 303 -30.11 -10.61 -4.82
CA ALA A 303 -28.95 -9.91 -5.34
C ALA A 303 -27.77 -10.05 -4.37
N PHE A 304 -26.60 -10.43 -4.89
CA PHE A 304 -25.37 -10.55 -4.10
C PHE A 304 -24.86 -9.14 -3.73
N VAL A 305 -25.45 -8.57 -2.68
CA VAL A 305 -25.07 -7.26 -2.15
C VAL A 305 -23.68 -7.35 -1.50
N PRO A 306 -22.74 -6.45 -1.87
CA PRO A 306 -21.45 -6.32 -1.19
C PRO A 306 -21.63 -6.05 0.31
N LEU A 307 -20.79 -6.66 1.14
CA LEU A 307 -20.71 -6.30 2.55
C LEU A 307 -20.24 -4.85 2.70
N ALA A 308 -20.49 -4.25 3.88
CA ALA A 308 -19.99 -2.90 4.15
C ALA A 308 -18.46 -2.83 3.98
N ALA A 309 -17.96 -1.76 3.38
CA ALA A 309 -16.55 -1.62 3.05
C ALA A 309 -15.67 -1.75 4.32
N GLY A 310 -14.68 -2.64 4.28
CA GLY A 310 -13.82 -2.98 5.41
C GLY A 310 -14.36 -4.06 6.36
N THR A 311 -15.59 -4.55 6.19
CA THR A 311 -16.07 -5.76 6.87
C THR A 311 -15.22 -6.97 6.44
N VAL A 312 -14.84 -7.81 7.40
CA VAL A 312 -14.13 -9.07 7.17
C VAL A 312 -14.85 -10.19 7.89
N ASP A 313 -15.30 -11.19 7.12
CA ASP A 313 -15.89 -12.44 7.62
C ASP A 313 -14.99 -13.65 7.31
N THR A 314 -14.07 -13.54 6.35
CA THR A 314 -13.30 -14.65 5.80
C THR A 314 -11.82 -14.30 5.76
N THR A 315 -10.98 -15.13 6.39
CA THR A 315 -9.52 -14.99 6.30
C THR A 315 -8.93 -16.05 5.36
N LEU A 316 -8.20 -15.61 4.33
CA LEU A 316 -7.49 -16.50 3.40
C LEU A 316 -6.00 -16.49 3.72
N THR A 317 -5.41 -17.68 3.90
CA THR A 317 -4.02 -17.82 4.37
C THR A 317 -3.05 -17.99 3.21
N LEU A 318 -1.99 -17.16 3.19
CA LEU A 318 -0.99 -17.11 2.12
C LEU A 318 0.37 -17.65 2.58
N LEU A 319 0.95 -18.56 1.81
CA LEU A 319 2.39 -18.83 1.82
C LEU A 319 3.04 -17.96 0.75
N MET A 320 3.79 -16.94 1.19
CA MET A 320 4.50 -16.02 0.30
C MET A 320 5.89 -16.56 0.02
N THR A 321 6.21 -16.74 -1.25
CA THR A 321 7.49 -17.29 -1.73
C THR A 321 8.15 -16.31 -2.69
N TYR A 322 9.48 -16.33 -2.77
CA TYR A 322 10.23 -15.35 -3.56
C TYR A 322 11.64 -15.85 -3.92
N SER A 323 12.18 -15.30 -5.00
CA SER A 323 13.50 -15.64 -5.52
C SER A 323 14.66 -14.91 -4.81
N PRO A 324 15.92 -15.36 -4.99
CA PRO A 324 17.10 -14.61 -4.56
C PRO A 324 17.31 -13.31 -5.35
N SER A 325 16.80 -13.24 -6.59
CA SER A 325 16.82 -12.02 -7.41
C SER A 325 15.87 -10.95 -6.84
N PHE A 326 14.71 -11.33 -6.31
CA PHE A 326 13.79 -10.43 -5.61
C PHE A 326 14.41 -9.88 -4.33
N VAL A 327 15.14 -10.70 -3.56
CA VAL A 327 15.93 -10.20 -2.42
C VAL A 327 17.00 -9.19 -2.85
N ARG A 328 17.71 -9.43 -3.97
CA ARG A 328 18.70 -8.46 -4.50
C ARG A 328 18.08 -7.15 -4.98
N GLN A 329 16.88 -7.19 -5.57
CA GLN A 329 16.14 -6.00 -6.02
C GLN A 329 15.83 -5.04 -4.87
N TRP A 330 15.45 -5.59 -3.71
CA TRP A 330 15.07 -4.82 -2.52
C TRP A 330 16.23 -4.66 -1.50
N GLY A 331 17.39 -5.27 -1.77
CA GLY A 331 18.63 -5.14 -1.01
C GLY A 331 18.76 -6.14 0.14
N THR A 332 17.70 -6.37 0.93
CA THR A 332 17.69 -7.34 2.03
C THR A 332 16.41 -8.17 2.04
N GLU A 333 16.45 -9.34 2.68
CA GLU A 333 15.25 -10.18 2.83
C GLU A 333 14.18 -9.51 3.71
N ALA A 334 14.58 -8.68 4.68
CA ALA A 334 13.67 -7.85 5.47
C ALA A 334 12.93 -6.82 4.59
N ALA A 335 13.64 -6.08 3.74
CA ALA A 335 13.03 -5.15 2.80
C ALA A 335 12.12 -5.86 1.78
N ALA A 336 12.55 -7.02 1.26
CA ALA A 336 11.74 -7.86 0.37
C ALA A 336 10.43 -8.32 1.03
N ARG A 337 10.47 -8.81 2.28
CA ARG A 337 9.26 -9.17 3.03
C ARG A 337 8.38 -7.96 3.35
N THR A 338 8.98 -6.79 3.62
CA THR A 338 8.24 -5.53 3.82
C THR A 338 7.47 -5.14 2.54
N ARG A 339 8.10 -5.26 1.36
CA ARG A 339 7.44 -5.04 0.05
C ARG A 339 6.30 -6.02 -0.19
N LEU A 340 6.49 -7.31 0.10
CA LEU A 340 5.43 -8.30 -0.04
C LEU A 340 4.27 -8.06 0.94
N SER A 341 4.55 -7.66 2.19
CA SER A 341 3.52 -7.22 3.14
C SER A 341 2.74 -6.01 2.61
N ASN A 342 3.40 -5.04 1.95
CA ASN A 342 2.73 -3.91 1.30
C ASN A 342 1.79 -4.35 0.17
N ILE A 343 2.24 -5.26 -0.69
CA ILE A 343 1.44 -5.81 -1.80
C ILE A 343 0.23 -6.61 -1.29
N VAL A 344 0.40 -7.43 -0.25
CA VAL A 344 -0.70 -8.14 0.42
C VAL A 344 -1.71 -7.14 1.03
N GLN A 345 -1.25 -6.00 1.54
CA GLN A 345 -2.14 -4.98 2.09
C GLN A 345 -2.86 -4.15 1.02
N VAL A 346 -2.29 -3.97 -0.18
CA VAL A 346 -3.03 -3.44 -1.34
C VAL A 346 -4.13 -4.41 -1.78
N ALA A 347 -3.88 -5.72 -1.77
CA ALA A 347 -4.93 -6.71 -1.99
C ALA A 347 -6.03 -6.61 -0.90
N ASN A 348 -5.66 -6.55 0.39
CA ASN A 348 -6.63 -6.36 1.47
C ASN A 348 -7.47 -5.09 1.31
N ALA A 349 -6.87 -3.98 0.89
CA ALA A 349 -7.61 -2.74 0.61
C ALA A 349 -8.60 -2.93 -0.56
N ALA A 350 -8.18 -3.53 -1.68
CA ALA A 350 -9.05 -3.76 -2.83
C ALA A 350 -10.24 -4.69 -2.51
N TYR A 351 -9.98 -5.83 -1.86
CA TYR A 351 -11.02 -6.79 -1.47
C TYR A 351 -11.96 -6.24 -0.38
N GLY A 352 -11.41 -5.50 0.59
CA GLY A 352 -12.17 -4.89 1.68
C GLY A 352 -13.04 -3.72 1.21
N ASN A 353 -12.51 -2.83 0.36
CA ASN A 353 -13.27 -1.72 -0.22
C ASN A 353 -14.40 -2.22 -1.14
N SER A 354 -14.21 -3.37 -1.78
CA SER A 354 -15.20 -4.01 -2.65
C SER A 354 -16.25 -4.85 -1.91
N GLY A 355 -16.27 -4.84 -0.57
CA GLY A 355 -17.30 -5.54 0.21
C GLY A 355 -17.28 -7.07 0.10
N THR A 356 -16.14 -7.67 -0.26
CA THR A 356 -16.03 -9.13 -0.44
C THR A 356 -16.02 -9.92 0.88
N GLY A 357 -15.70 -9.27 2.00
CA GLY A 357 -15.47 -9.92 3.30
C GLY A 357 -14.12 -10.63 3.45
N VAL A 358 -13.29 -10.65 2.40
CA VAL A 358 -11.99 -11.33 2.38
C VAL A 358 -10.89 -10.47 2.97
N ARG A 359 -10.06 -11.07 3.84
CA ARG A 359 -8.75 -10.56 4.22
C ARG A 359 -7.68 -11.65 4.07
N PHE A 360 -6.61 -11.33 3.38
CA PHE A 360 -5.43 -12.18 3.25
C PHE A 360 -4.52 -12.03 4.47
N LYS A 361 -3.98 -13.16 4.95
CA LYS A 361 -3.03 -13.23 6.06
C LYS A 361 -1.81 -14.06 5.64
N VAL A 362 -0.62 -13.47 5.63
CA VAL A 362 0.62 -14.21 5.36
C VAL A 362 0.94 -15.11 6.54
N VAL A 363 0.90 -16.41 6.32
CA VAL A 363 1.15 -17.44 7.34
C VAL A 363 2.55 -18.05 7.23
N GLY A 364 3.24 -17.81 6.11
CA GLY A 364 4.62 -18.26 5.93
C GLY A 364 5.37 -17.49 4.87
N TRP A 365 6.70 -17.47 5.03
CA TRP A 365 7.67 -16.89 4.10
C TRP A 365 8.65 -17.97 3.65
N LYS A 366 8.96 -18.04 2.36
CA LYS A 366 9.97 -18.97 1.84
C LYS A 366 10.78 -18.35 0.69
N LEU A 367 12.07 -18.10 0.96
CA LEU A 367 13.06 -18.00 -0.11
C LEU A 367 13.12 -19.34 -0.85
N VAL A 368 12.82 -19.32 -2.14
CA VAL A 368 12.95 -20.46 -3.07
C VAL A 368 14.11 -20.15 -4.00
N ASN A 369 15.05 -21.09 -4.16
CA ASN A 369 16.21 -20.90 -5.05
C ASN A 369 15.86 -21.10 -6.54
N GLN A 370 14.78 -20.46 -6.97
CA GLN A 370 14.31 -20.43 -8.36
C GLN A 370 15.06 -19.34 -9.11
N ALA A 371 15.56 -19.67 -10.30
CA ALA A 371 16.15 -18.71 -11.23
C ALA A 371 15.07 -17.90 -11.96
N ASP A 372 15.42 -16.71 -12.46
CA ASP A 372 14.49 -15.86 -13.20
C ASP A 372 14.00 -16.57 -14.48
N ALA A 373 12.68 -16.65 -14.62
CA ALA A 373 11.96 -17.25 -15.74
C ALA A 373 10.60 -16.54 -15.88
N THR A 374 9.85 -16.79 -16.95
CA THR A 374 8.52 -16.21 -17.12
C THR A 374 7.53 -16.77 -16.06
N PRO A 375 6.53 -15.98 -15.62
CA PRO A 375 5.52 -16.43 -14.67
C PRO A 375 4.87 -17.75 -15.04
N GLN A 376 4.62 -18.01 -16.33
CA GLN A 376 4.00 -19.24 -16.84
C GLN A 376 4.88 -20.48 -16.59
N THR A 377 6.19 -20.39 -16.82
CA THR A 377 7.14 -21.46 -16.48
C THR A 377 7.18 -21.70 -14.97
N VAL A 378 7.19 -20.62 -14.19
CA VAL A 378 7.25 -20.69 -12.72
C VAL A 378 5.97 -21.28 -12.12
N LEU A 379 4.79 -20.86 -12.56
CA LEU A 379 3.50 -21.35 -12.04
C LEU A 379 3.33 -22.85 -12.25
N SER A 380 3.74 -23.36 -13.41
CA SER A 380 3.73 -24.80 -13.72
C SER A 380 4.61 -25.59 -12.72
N ALA A 381 5.85 -25.16 -12.51
CA ALA A 381 6.76 -25.80 -11.54
C ALA A 381 6.28 -25.65 -10.09
N LEU A 382 5.68 -24.51 -9.74
CA LEU A 382 5.11 -24.20 -8.43
C LEU A 382 3.91 -25.12 -8.11
N ARG A 383 2.95 -25.28 -9.02
CA ARG A 383 1.81 -26.20 -8.85
C ARG A 383 2.26 -27.66 -8.79
N ALA A 384 3.19 -28.05 -9.65
CA ALA A 384 3.74 -29.41 -9.68
C ALA A 384 4.63 -29.73 -8.46
N GLY A 385 5.11 -28.71 -7.73
CA GLY A 385 6.09 -28.86 -6.66
C GLY A 385 7.41 -29.43 -7.15
N SER A 386 7.85 -29.02 -8.34
CA SER A 386 9.02 -29.57 -9.04
C SER A 386 10.21 -28.60 -9.09
N GLY A 387 11.41 -29.11 -9.38
CA GLY A 387 12.63 -28.31 -9.41
C GLY A 387 12.90 -27.60 -8.08
N ALA A 388 13.06 -26.28 -8.11
CA ALA A 388 13.27 -25.47 -6.91
C ALA A 388 12.06 -25.49 -5.93
N PHE A 389 10.86 -25.86 -6.40
CA PHE A 389 9.63 -25.94 -5.61
C PHE A 389 9.39 -27.31 -4.97
N ALA A 390 10.38 -28.20 -4.97
CA ALA A 390 10.33 -29.49 -4.28
C ALA A 390 9.80 -29.37 -2.85
N GLY A 391 8.68 -30.06 -2.57
CA GLY A 391 8.02 -30.05 -1.25
C GLY A 391 7.14 -28.84 -0.93
N ILE A 392 6.88 -27.92 -1.88
CA ILE A 392 6.06 -26.73 -1.62
C ILE A 392 4.63 -27.05 -1.16
N GLY A 393 4.02 -28.13 -1.68
CA GLY A 393 2.70 -28.60 -1.23
C GLY A 393 2.70 -29.08 0.22
N THR A 394 3.77 -29.76 0.65
CA THR A 394 3.98 -30.16 2.05
C THR A 394 4.16 -28.95 2.96
N LEU A 395 4.92 -27.95 2.50
CA LEU A 395 5.09 -26.68 3.24
C LEU A 395 3.77 -25.92 3.34
N LYS A 396 3.02 -25.77 2.24
CA LYS A 396 1.68 -25.17 2.20
C LYS A 396 0.75 -25.81 3.25
N ALA A 397 0.74 -27.15 3.32
CA ALA A 397 -0.09 -27.90 4.26
C ALA A 397 0.36 -27.74 5.73
N SER A 398 1.67 -27.73 6.01
CA SER A 398 2.18 -27.61 7.38
C SER A 398 1.97 -26.20 7.97
N VAL A 399 2.19 -25.15 7.17
CA VAL A 399 1.95 -23.76 7.59
C VAL A 399 0.48 -23.36 7.58
N GLY A 400 -0.42 -24.21 7.06
CA GLY A 400 -1.85 -23.94 6.99
C GLY A 400 -2.24 -22.90 5.92
N ALA A 401 -1.50 -22.81 4.81
CA ALA A 401 -1.78 -21.88 3.73
C ALA A 401 -2.87 -22.41 2.78
N ALA A 402 -3.93 -21.63 2.59
CA ALA A 402 -4.95 -21.84 1.58
C ALA A 402 -4.38 -21.67 0.16
N MET A 403 -3.50 -20.70 -0.04
CA MET A 403 -2.93 -20.32 -1.34
C MET A 403 -1.42 -20.11 -1.24
N VAL A 404 -0.70 -20.26 -2.37
CA VAL A 404 0.75 -19.99 -2.46
C VAL A 404 1.02 -19.03 -3.59
N SER A 405 1.84 -18.01 -3.34
CA SER A 405 2.24 -17.04 -4.36
C SER A 405 3.76 -16.92 -4.43
N PHE A 406 4.30 -16.80 -5.64
CA PHE A 406 5.73 -16.60 -5.88
C PHE A 406 6.03 -15.22 -6.46
N TYR A 407 7.16 -14.63 -6.06
CA TYR A 407 7.65 -13.35 -6.56
C TYR A 407 9.08 -13.37 -7.10
N ALA A 408 9.25 -12.80 -8.29
CA ALA A 408 10.53 -12.41 -8.87
C ALA A 408 10.55 -10.90 -9.21
N PRO A 409 11.71 -10.30 -9.52
CA PRO A 409 11.76 -8.97 -10.10
C PRO A 409 11.11 -8.96 -11.48
N PHE A 410 10.43 -7.88 -11.86
CA PHE A 410 10.09 -7.61 -13.25
C PHE A 410 11.36 -7.11 -13.97
N ASN A 411 11.96 -7.97 -14.80
CA ASN A 411 13.23 -7.76 -15.50
C ASN A 411 13.17 -8.36 -16.92
N THR A 412 14.25 -8.24 -17.70
CA THR A 412 14.29 -8.70 -19.10
C THR A 412 13.94 -10.18 -19.31
N THR A 413 14.19 -11.04 -18.33
CA THR A 413 13.91 -12.48 -18.42
C THR A 413 12.48 -12.79 -17.96
N THR A 414 12.04 -12.19 -16.85
CA THR A 414 10.71 -12.46 -16.28
C THR A 414 9.59 -11.74 -17.02
N ALA A 415 9.89 -10.61 -17.65
CA ALA A 415 8.95 -9.83 -18.49
C ALA A 415 8.81 -10.38 -19.92
N ALA A 416 9.54 -11.44 -20.30
CA ALA A 416 9.58 -11.94 -21.67
C ALA A 416 8.23 -12.47 -22.22
N SER A 417 7.27 -12.78 -21.34
CA SER A 417 5.89 -13.12 -21.70
C SER A 417 4.91 -11.93 -21.61
N SER A 418 5.42 -10.71 -21.46
CA SER A 418 4.64 -9.46 -21.43
C SER A 418 3.51 -9.45 -20.37
N THR A 419 3.73 -10.10 -19.22
CA THR A 419 2.81 -10.05 -18.07
C THR A 419 3.53 -9.79 -16.74
N CYS A 420 2.77 -9.29 -15.77
CA CYS A 420 3.18 -9.10 -14.37
C CYS A 420 2.80 -10.27 -13.46
N GLY A 421 2.02 -11.23 -13.94
CA GLY A 421 1.70 -12.43 -13.17
C GLY A 421 1.03 -13.51 -14.01
N VAL A 422 0.74 -14.64 -13.36
CA VAL A 422 -0.17 -15.64 -13.86
C VAL A 422 -0.76 -16.47 -12.72
N ALA A 423 -2.03 -16.86 -12.87
CA ALA A 423 -2.78 -17.70 -11.95
C ALA A 423 -3.62 -18.76 -12.67
N TYR A 424 -4.02 -19.81 -11.94
CA TYR A 424 -5.07 -20.72 -12.42
C TYR A 424 -6.45 -20.13 -12.14
N VAL A 425 -7.40 -20.42 -13.03
CA VAL A 425 -8.81 -20.07 -12.86
C VAL A 425 -9.63 -21.38 -12.81
N PRO A 426 -9.97 -21.87 -11.60
CA PRO A 426 -10.76 -23.08 -11.45
C PRO A 426 -12.20 -22.88 -11.96
N ALA A 427 -12.77 -23.93 -12.55
CA ALA A 427 -14.16 -23.99 -13.01
C ALA A 427 -14.55 -22.90 -14.01
N SER A 428 -13.60 -22.47 -14.85
CA SER A 428 -13.82 -21.53 -15.95
C SER A 428 -14.79 -22.11 -16.97
N GLY A 429 -15.50 -21.24 -17.69
CA GLY A 429 -16.60 -21.62 -18.58
C GLY A 429 -17.92 -21.81 -17.83
N SER A 430 -18.12 -21.13 -16.70
CA SER A 430 -19.34 -21.19 -15.88
C SER A 430 -19.66 -22.58 -15.29
N GLN A 431 -18.64 -23.38 -14.96
CA GLN A 431 -18.84 -24.73 -14.39
C GLN A 431 -19.36 -24.73 -12.95
N GLY A 432 -19.38 -23.55 -12.31
CA GLY A 432 -20.07 -23.33 -11.04
C GLY A 432 -19.36 -23.91 -9.81
N LEU A 433 -20.03 -23.76 -8.67
CA LEU A 433 -19.48 -24.04 -7.35
C LEU A 433 -19.30 -25.53 -7.03
N ALA A 434 -19.72 -26.44 -7.92
CA ALA A 434 -19.43 -27.86 -7.82
C ALA A 434 -17.99 -28.13 -8.31
N ALA A 435 -17.73 -27.87 -9.60
CA ALA A 435 -16.41 -27.95 -10.21
C ALA A 435 -15.35 -27.14 -9.45
N TYR A 436 -15.71 -25.94 -8.97
CA TYR A 436 -14.79 -25.10 -8.20
C TYR A 436 -14.29 -25.80 -6.92
N ARG A 437 -15.15 -26.55 -6.22
CA ARG A 437 -14.78 -27.32 -5.02
C ARG A 437 -13.86 -28.50 -5.34
N THR A 438 -14.07 -29.16 -6.48
CA THR A 438 -13.20 -30.25 -6.96
C THR A 438 -11.81 -29.73 -7.34
N GLN A 439 -11.75 -28.62 -8.08
CA GLN A 439 -10.52 -28.15 -8.71
C GLN A 439 -9.65 -27.27 -7.79
N ALA A 440 -10.24 -26.35 -7.01
CA ALA A 440 -9.50 -25.38 -6.19
C ALA A 440 -8.42 -25.98 -5.26
N PRO A 441 -8.60 -27.15 -4.59
CA PRO A 441 -7.56 -27.79 -3.78
C PRO A 441 -6.20 -27.98 -4.48
N THR A 442 -6.20 -28.12 -5.82
CA THR A 442 -4.98 -28.34 -6.62
C THR A 442 -4.48 -27.09 -7.38
N LEU A 443 -5.23 -25.98 -7.31
CA LEU A 443 -5.06 -24.83 -8.19
C LEU A 443 -4.73 -23.50 -7.50
N MET A 444 -4.80 -23.40 -6.16
CA MET A 444 -4.52 -22.16 -5.40
C MET A 444 -3.05 -21.71 -5.43
N TYR A 445 -2.58 -21.31 -6.61
CA TYR A 445 -1.21 -20.94 -6.93
C TYR A 445 -1.18 -19.71 -7.85
N SER A 446 -0.20 -18.82 -7.63
CA SER A 446 0.12 -17.73 -8.55
C SER A 446 1.63 -17.45 -8.60
N ALA A 447 2.12 -16.99 -9.75
CA ALA A 447 3.49 -16.52 -9.93
C ALA A 447 3.47 -15.07 -10.43
N LEU A 448 4.23 -14.18 -9.81
CA LEU A 448 4.20 -12.74 -10.05
C LEU A 448 5.58 -12.13 -10.20
N ASN A 449 5.58 -10.98 -10.87
CA ASN A 449 6.71 -10.07 -11.02
C ASN A 449 6.41 -8.75 -10.31
N ASP A 450 7.44 -8.06 -9.82
CA ASP A 450 7.32 -6.74 -9.19
C ASP A 450 8.45 -5.79 -9.61
N GLY A 451 8.14 -4.50 -9.79
CA GLY A 451 9.07 -3.48 -10.27
C GLY A 451 8.79 -3.01 -11.69
N GLN A 452 9.86 -2.70 -12.44
CA GLN A 452 9.78 -2.03 -13.74
C GLN A 452 10.97 -2.41 -14.65
N THR A 453 10.73 -2.40 -15.96
CA THR A 453 11.75 -2.32 -17.01
C THR A 453 11.92 -0.86 -17.44
N THR A 454 12.57 -0.62 -18.58
CA THR A 454 12.71 0.71 -19.20
C THR A 454 11.40 1.26 -19.78
N SER A 455 10.43 0.40 -20.11
CA SER A 455 9.20 0.76 -20.82
C SER A 455 7.91 0.35 -20.11
N SER A 456 7.99 -0.50 -19.08
CA SER A 456 6.82 -1.15 -18.49
C SER A 456 6.98 -1.39 -16.99
N TYR A 457 5.87 -1.52 -16.26
CA TYR A 457 5.88 -1.73 -14.81
C TYR A 457 4.76 -2.64 -14.33
N CYS A 458 4.95 -3.22 -13.14
CA CYS A 458 3.91 -3.97 -12.44
C CYS A 458 3.22 -3.11 -11.39
N SER A 459 1.89 -3.04 -11.54
CA SER A 459 0.97 -2.40 -10.59
C SER A 459 0.84 -3.23 -9.33
N LEU A 460 0.66 -2.61 -8.16
CA LEU A 460 0.27 -3.37 -6.96
C LEU A 460 -1.15 -3.96 -7.06
N LEU A 461 -1.93 -3.59 -8.09
CA LEU A 461 -3.20 -4.26 -8.42
C LEU A 461 -3.02 -5.60 -9.15
N SER A 462 -1.82 -5.94 -9.65
CA SER A 462 -1.57 -7.27 -10.21
C SER A 462 -1.76 -8.38 -9.15
N PHE A 463 -1.43 -8.15 -7.88
CA PHE A 463 -1.62 -9.18 -6.86
C PHE A 463 -3.10 -9.52 -6.57
N PRO A 464 -4.00 -8.54 -6.32
CA PRO A 464 -5.42 -8.85 -6.23
C PRO A 464 -6.03 -9.33 -7.57
N HIS A 465 -5.38 -9.09 -8.72
CA HIS A 465 -5.78 -9.69 -10.00
C HIS A 465 -5.56 -11.22 -9.99
N GLU A 466 -4.34 -11.69 -9.70
CA GLU A 466 -4.02 -13.13 -9.63
C GLU A 466 -4.80 -13.87 -8.53
N LEU A 467 -5.09 -13.18 -7.42
CA LEU A 467 -5.95 -13.72 -6.37
C LEU A 467 -7.42 -13.77 -6.82
N GLY A 468 -7.85 -12.86 -7.69
CA GLY A 468 -9.16 -12.85 -8.33
C GLY A 468 -9.35 -14.05 -9.26
N HIS A 469 -8.34 -14.35 -10.09
CA HIS A 469 -8.28 -15.56 -10.90
C HIS A 469 -8.42 -16.84 -10.07
N ASN A 470 -7.59 -16.99 -9.03
CA ASN A 470 -7.69 -18.12 -8.11
C ASN A 470 -9.07 -18.21 -7.43
N LEU A 471 -9.69 -17.07 -7.10
CA LEU A 471 -11.06 -16.99 -6.55
C LEU A 471 -12.17 -17.11 -7.61
N GLY A 472 -11.83 -17.42 -8.86
CA GLY A 472 -12.78 -17.80 -9.91
C GLY A 472 -13.23 -16.69 -10.85
N ALA A 473 -12.53 -15.56 -10.91
CA ALA A 473 -12.80 -14.45 -11.83
C ALA A 473 -11.97 -14.51 -13.12
N LEU A 474 -12.49 -13.91 -14.19
CA LEU A 474 -11.76 -13.55 -15.40
C LEU A 474 -11.85 -12.04 -15.68
N HIS A 475 -11.20 -11.61 -16.77
CA HIS A 475 -11.13 -10.22 -17.17
C HIS A 475 -12.50 -9.59 -17.43
N ASP A 476 -12.51 -8.30 -17.77
CA ASP A 476 -13.67 -7.71 -18.43
C ASP A 476 -13.96 -8.38 -19.79
N LYS A 477 -15.22 -8.25 -20.23
CA LYS A 477 -15.75 -8.95 -21.41
C LYS A 477 -15.09 -8.58 -22.75
N ALA A 478 -14.30 -7.51 -22.82
CA ALA A 478 -13.53 -7.19 -24.03
C ALA A 478 -12.17 -7.91 -24.06
N ASN A 479 -11.73 -8.47 -22.93
CA ASN A 479 -10.42 -9.05 -22.73
C ASN A 479 -10.47 -10.51 -22.24
N SER A 480 -11.61 -11.19 -22.37
CA SER A 480 -11.73 -12.63 -22.10
C SER A 480 -12.68 -13.33 -23.07
N SER A 481 -12.29 -14.52 -23.52
CA SER A 481 -13.05 -15.38 -24.44
C SER A 481 -14.03 -16.32 -23.73
N THR A 482 -13.97 -16.40 -22.40
CA THR A 482 -14.79 -17.30 -21.58
C THR A 482 -15.12 -16.66 -20.23
N SER A 483 -15.96 -17.33 -19.45
CA SER A 483 -16.36 -16.90 -18.10
C SER A 483 -15.47 -17.50 -17.02
N GLY A 484 -15.45 -16.88 -15.83
CA GLY A 484 -14.97 -17.53 -14.62
C GLY A 484 -15.92 -18.62 -14.13
N VAL A 485 -16.04 -18.77 -12.80
CA VAL A 485 -16.88 -19.81 -12.16
C VAL A 485 -18.36 -19.68 -12.51
N PHE A 486 -18.85 -18.46 -12.74
CA PHE A 486 -20.24 -18.18 -13.07
C PHE A 486 -20.36 -17.28 -14.31
N PRO A 487 -21.55 -17.19 -14.96
CA PRO A 487 -21.75 -16.36 -16.16
C PRO A 487 -21.54 -14.85 -15.96
N TYR A 488 -21.40 -14.40 -14.72
CA TYR A 488 -21.13 -13.02 -14.32
C TYR A 488 -19.73 -12.81 -13.74
N SER A 489 -18.86 -13.82 -13.72
CA SER A 489 -17.51 -13.75 -13.13
C SER A 489 -16.48 -12.99 -13.98
N TYR A 490 -16.90 -11.87 -14.55
CA TYR A 490 -16.10 -10.96 -15.37
C TYR A 490 -15.78 -9.66 -14.62
N GLY A 491 -14.59 -9.13 -14.83
CA GLY A 491 -14.26 -7.75 -14.52
C GLY A 491 -15.13 -6.73 -15.30
N LYS A 492 -14.86 -5.46 -15.06
CA LYS A 492 -15.52 -4.34 -15.74
C LYS A 492 -14.56 -3.19 -16.00
N GLY A 493 -14.70 -2.55 -17.16
CA GLY A 493 -14.17 -1.20 -17.37
C GLY A 493 -14.99 -0.40 -18.36
N VAL A 494 -14.69 0.89 -18.44
CA VAL A 494 -15.16 1.86 -19.43
C VAL A 494 -13.95 2.74 -19.77
N SER A 495 -13.54 2.72 -21.05
CA SER A 495 -12.27 3.34 -21.49
C SER A 495 -12.19 4.83 -21.12
N GLY A 496 -11.04 5.23 -20.57
CA GLY A 496 -10.81 6.60 -20.08
C GLY A 496 -11.57 6.98 -18.80
N SER A 497 -12.41 6.11 -18.25
CA SER A 497 -13.27 6.40 -17.09
C SER A 497 -12.90 5.59 -15.84
N TYR A 498 -12.79 4.26 -16.00
CA TYR A 498 -12.27 3.33 -15.00
C TYR A 498 -12.02 1.93 -15.61
N GLY A 499 -11.16 1.13 -14.97
CA GLY A 499 -11.15 -0.33 -15.05
C GLY A 499 -11.07 -0.92 -13.64
N THR A 500 -11.92 -1.88 -13.31
CA THR A 500 -11.85 -2.61 -12.03
C THR A 500 -10.58 -3.48 -11.96
N VAL A 501 -10.26 -4.06 -10.80
CA VAL A 501 -9.06 -4.89 -10.60
C VAL A 501 -8.90 -5.94 -11.69
N MET A 502 -9.98 -6.66 -12.03
CA MET A 502 -10.03 -7.67 -13.10
C MET A 502 -10.24 -7.08 -14.50
N SER A 503 -9.74 -5.88 -14.80
CA SER A 503 -9.89 -5.26 -16.12
C SER A 503 -8.57 -4.78 -16.68
N TYR A 504 -8.40 -4.93 -18.00
CA TYR A 504 -7.26 -4.39 -18.74
C TYR A 504 -7.49 -2.92 -19.15
N ILE A 505 -8.73 -2.44 -19.04
CA ILE A 505 -9.14 -1.07 -19.36
C ILE A 505 -8.55 -0.09 -18.32
N SER A 506 -8.17 1.11 -18.78
CA SER A 506 -7.53 2.14 -17.94
C SER A 506 -8.35 3.44 -17.89
N PRO A 507 -8.21 4.26 -16.81
CA PRO A 507 -7.34 4.05 -15.64
C PRO A 507 -7.88 2.97 -14.68
N ARG A 508 -7.01 2.09 -14.16
CA ARG A 508 -7.44 1.06 -13.20
C ARG A 508 -7.79 1.66 -11.83
N VAL A 509 -8.80 1.09 -11.16
CA VAL A 509 -9.24 1.43 -9.81
C VAL A 509 -9.16 0.20 -8.90
N ALA A 510 -8.86 0.42 -7.62
CA ALA A 510 -8.71 -0.63 -6.61
C ALA A 510 -10.06 -1.17 -6.10
N LEU A 511 -10.97 -1.50 -7.01
CA LEU A 511 -12.30 -2.08 -6.74
C LEU A 511 -12.57 -3.24 -7.70
N PHE A 512 -13.28 -4.27 -7.23
CA PHE A 512 -13.80 -5.37 -8.04
C PHE A 512 -15.16 -5.01 -8.67
N SER A 513 -15.54 -5.72 -9.73
CA SER A 513 -16.79 -5.45 -10.44
C SER A 513 -18.02 -5.87 -9.63
N SER A 514 -19.01 -4.98 -9.61
CA SER A 514 -20.32 -5.16 -8.98
C SER A 514 -21.25 -4.01 -9.42
N PRO A 515 -22.53 -4.28 -9.78
CA PRO A 515 -23.50 -3.23 -10.06
C PRO A 515 -23.95 -2.44 -8.81
N GLN A 516 -23.62 -2.91 -7.61
CA GLN A 516 -23.91 -2.24 -6.33
C GLN A 516 -22.79 -1.29 -5.86
N LEU A 517 -21.61 -1.31 -6.50
CA LEU A 517 -20.49 -0.41 -6.20
C LEU A 517 -20.39 0.72 -7.24
N GLN A 518 -19.78 1.85 -6.88
CA GLN A 518 -19.57 3.01 -7.77
C GLN A 518 -18.07 3.23 -8.02
N CYS A 519 -17.69 3.38 -9.29
CA CYS A 519 -16.29 3.49 -9.73
C CYS A 519 -15.89 4.89 -10.22
N THR A 520 -16.85 5.81 -10.30
CA THR A 520 -16.66 7.23 -10.65
C THR A 520 -17.32 8.13 -9.61
N SER A 521 -16.83 9.37 -9.49
CA SER A 521 -17.45 10.42 -8.66
C SER A 521 -18.81 10.89 -9.18
N THR A 522 -19.18 10.52 -10.41
CA THR A 522 -20.52 10.71 -11.00
C THR A 522 -21.47 9.54 -10.72
N GLY A 523 -21.07 8.56 -9.91
CA GLY A 523 -21.93 7.44 -9.48
C GLY A 523 -22.06 6.30 -10.48
N THR A 524 -21.22 6.25 -11.53
CA THR A 524 -21.23 5.15 -12.50
C THR A 524 -20.90 3.82 -11.80
N ALA A 525 -21.76 2.83 -11.98
CA ALA A 525 -21.60 1.51 -11.36
C ALA A 525 -20.29 0.83 -11.80
N CYS A 526 -19.69 0.04 -10.91
CA CYS A 526 -18.47 -0.75 -11.15
C CYS A 526 -18.73 -2.05 -11.93
N GLY A 527 -19.95 -2.33 -12.36
CA GLY A 527 -20.31 -3.63 -12.94
C GLY A 527 -21.75 -3.68 -13.44
N THR A 528 -22.14 -4.86 -13.89
CA THR A 528 -23.52 -5.19 -14.31
C THR A 528 -23.90 -6.54 -13.70
N ASP A 529 -25.14 -6.99 -13.87
CA ASP A 529 -25.56 -8.34 -13.45
C ASP A 529 -24.80 -9.45 -14.18
N THR A 530 -24.00 -9.11 -15.20
CA THR A 530 -23.14 -10.01 -15.96
C THR A 530 -21.64 -9.74 -15.80
N GLU A 531 -21.28 -8.78 -14.93
CA GLU A 531 -19.90 -8.32 -14.66
C GLU A 531 -19.81 -8.02 -13.15
N ASN A 532 -19.75 -9.07 -12.33
CA ASN A 532 -19.88 -9.04 -10.88
C ASN A 532 -18.92 -10.05 -10.19
N VAL A 533 -17.65 -9.65 -10.06
CA VAL A 533 -16.64 -10.43 -9.33
C VAL A 533 -16.90 -10.43 -7.81
N VAL A 534 -17.56 -9.41 -7.24
CA VAL A 534 -17.90 -9.43 -5.80
C VAL A 534 -18.84 -10.60 -5.49
N ALA A 535 -19.89 -10.82 -6.30
CA ALA A 535 -20.77 -11.98 -6.17
C ALA A 535 -20.01 -13.32 -6.31
N THR A 536 -19.03 -13.38 -7.20
CA THR A 536 -18.17 -14.55 -7.41
C THR A 536 -17.38 -14.86 -6.14
N VAL A 537 -16.63 -13.88 -5.62
CA VAL A 537 -15.79 -14.02 -4.41
C VAL A 537 -16.64 -14.34 -3.18
N LEU A 538 -17.83 -13.75 -3.02
CA LEU A 538 -18.74 -14.05 -1.90
C LEU A 538 -19.13 -15.54 -1.82
N GLN A 539 -19.17 -16.24 -2.96
CA GLN A 539 -19.49 -17.66 -3.03
C GLN A 539 -18.25 -18.58 -2.99
N THR A 540 -17.12 -18.19 -3.59
CA THR A 540 -15.91 -19.01 -3.66
C THR A 540 -15.00 -18.90 -2.43
N LYS A 541 -15.01 -17.77 -1.71
CA LYS A 541 -14.10 -17.50 -0.58
C LYS A 541 -14.14 -18.55 0.53
N SER A 542 -15.31 -19.12 0.83
CA SER A 542 -15.47 -20.14 1.89
C SER A 542 -14.82 -21.47 1.53
N VAL A 543 -14.83 -21.84 0.24
CA VAL A 543 -14.14 -23.02 -0.30
C VAL A 543 -12.63 -22.86 -0.14
N VAL A 544 -12.08 -21.70 -0.53
CA VAL A 544 -10.64 -21.42 -0.40
C VAL A 544 -10.21 -21.32 1.07
N ALA A 545 -11.01 -20.70 1.93
CA ALA A 545 -10.74 -20.61 3.36
C ALA A 545 -10.58 -21.99 4.02
N ALA A 546 -11.40 -22.98 3.62
CA ALA A 546 -11.33 -24.35 4.11
C ALA A 546 -10.07 -25.13 3.68
N LEU A 547 -9.32 -24.63 2.68
CA LEU A 547 -8.01 -25.18 2.29
C LEU A 547 -6.86 -24.69 3.21
N GLY A 548 -7.14 -23.71 4.06
CA GLY A 548 -6.19 -23.11 4.99
C GLY A 548 -6.52 -23.39 6.46
N LYS A 549 -5.66 -22.91 7.35
CA LYS A 549 -5.86 -22.92 8.80
C LYS A 549 -5.51 -21.53 9.34
N PRO A 550 -6.48 -20.61 9.52
CA PRO A 550 -6.18 -19.24 9.93
C PRO A 550 -5.47 -19.13 11.30
N ALA A 551 -5.72 -20.07 12.22
CA ALA A 551 -5.01 -20.15 13.51
C ALA A 551 -3.54 -20.62 13.40
N ASN A 552 -3.14 -21.26 12.29
CA ASN A 552 -1.71 -21.58 12.08
C ASN A 552 -0.89 -20.29 11.85
N ALA A 553 -1.52 -19.19 11.46
CA ALA A 553 -0.84 -17.96 11.03
C ALA A 553 0.05 -17.31 12.10
N ASP A 554 -0.24 -17.54 13.37
CA ASP A 554 0.36 -16.82 14.51
C ASP A 554 1.27 -17.71 15.36
N VAL A 555 1.37 -18.99 14.99
CA VAL A 555 2.20 -20.00 15.68
C VAL A 555 3.16 -20.69 14.71
N ALA A 556 2.76 -21.00 13.47
CA ALA A 556 3.33 -22.13 12.72
C ALA A 556 4.64 -21.88 11.94
N VAL A 557 5.09 -20.64 11.69
CA VAL A 557 6.32 -20.38 10.89
C VAL A 557 7.43 -19.67 11.66
N THR A 558 7.13 -19.06 12.81
CA THR A 558 8.16 -18.51 13.71
C THR A 558 8.18 -19.17 15.08
N GLY A 559 7.06 -19.74 15.55
CA GLY A 559 6.86 -20.05 16.95
C GLY A 559 7.04 -18.81 17.85
N ALA A 560 6.79 -17.61 17.31
CA ALA A 560 7.09 -16.35 17.98
C ALA A 560 6.15 -15.19 17.59
N THR A 561 5.70 -14.47 18.61
CA THR A 561 4.92 -13.22 18.55
C THR A 561 5.86 -12.04 18.31
N MET A 562 5.41 -11.01 17.60
CA MET A 562 6.22 -9.80 17.35
C MET A 562 5.86 -8.67 18.32
N VAL A 563 6.88 -7.99 18.85
CA VAL A 563 6.74 -6.77 19.66
C VAL A 563 7.51 -5.66 18.95
N ALA A 564 6.84 -4.59 18.49
CA ALA A 564 7.48 -3.56 17.67
C ALA A 564 7.12 -2.13 18.09
N GLY A 565 8.10 -1.24 18.05
CA GLY A 565 7.96 0.16 18.46
C GLY A 565 8.99 1.06 17.77
N ALA A 566 9.15 2.30 18.23
CA ALA A 566 10.00 3.29 17.55
C ALA A 566 11.18 3.78 18.41
N LEU A 567 12.31 4.05 17.76
CA LEU A 567 13.42 4.85 18.25
C LEU A 567 13.31 6.25 17.65
N ARG A 568 13.33 7.30 18.49
CA ARG A 568 13.16 8.69 18.06
C ARG A 568 14.23 9.61 18.63
N THR A 569 14.51 10.72 17.97
CA THR A 569 15.35 11.81 18.50
C THR A 569 14.61 12.56 19.61
N ALA A 570 15.32 13.40 20.37
CA ALA A 570 14.72 14.41 21.25
C ALA A 570 13.67 15.29 20.52
N THR A 571 13.89 15.56 19.23
CA THR A 571 13.02 16.32 18.31
C THR A 571 11.99 15.43 17.57
N GLY A 572 11.66 14.25 18.12
CA GLY A 572 10.56 13.41 17.63
C GLY A 572 10.72 12.81 16.23
N ALA A 573 11.83 13.05 15.52
CA ALA A 573 12.17 12.38 14.25
C ALA A 573 12.61 10.93 14.51
N ALA A 574 12.70 10.09 13.48
CA ALA A 574 13.26 8.73 13.62
C ALA A 574 14.74 8.78 14.04
N TYR A 575 15.16 7.89 14.93
CA TYR A 575 16.56 7.72 15.31
C TYR A 575 17.14 6.45 14.66
N THR A 576 18.16 6.63 13.83
CA THR A 576 18.80 5.60 13.00
C THR A 576 20.28 5.38 13.34
N GLY A 577 20.78 6.03 14.40
CA GLY A 577 22.16 5.91 14.85
C GLY A 577 22.45 4.58 15.55
N ALA A 578 23.73 4.33 15.83
CA ALA A 578 24.20 3.10 16.46
C ALA A 578 23.53 2.87 17.83
N THR A 579 22.62 1.89 17.87
CA THR A 579 21.91 1.44 19.07
C THR A 579 22.19 -0.03 19.34
N THR A 580 22.10 -0.40 20.61
CA THR A 580 22.07 -1.79 21.07
C THR A 580 20.72 -2.00 21.74
N ILE A 581 19.89 -2.85 21.14
CA ILE A 581 18.66 -3.34 21.75
C ILE A 581 18.98 -4.67 22.42
N SER A 582 18.81 -4.71 23.73
CA SER A 582 19.07 -5.87 24.58
C SER A 582 17.79 -6.32 25.26
N THR A 583 17.67 -7.61 25.55
CA THR A 583 16.53 -8.15 26.31
C THR A 583 17.00 -9.07 27.41
N SER A 584 16.21 -9.19 28.47
CA SER A 584 16.48 -10.12 29.58
C SER A 584 15.93 -11.54 29.35
N THR A 585 15.29 -11.79 28.21
CA THR A 585 14.54 -13.02 27.95
C THR A 585 15.27 -13.89 26.92
N PRO A 586 15.67 -15.13 27.27
CA PRO A 586 16.32 -16.05 26.33
C PRO A 586 15.51 -16.28 25.05
N GLY A 587 16.20 -16.37 23.92
CA GLY A 587 15.60 -16.65 22.61
C GLY A 587 14.87 -15.48 21.93
N VAL A 588 14.79 -14.30 22.58
CA VAL A 588 14.25 -13.09 21.96
C VAL A 588 15.32 -12.39 21.13
N THR A 589 15.02 -12.15 19.85
CA THR A 589 15.90 -11.39 18.94
C THR A 589 15.24 -10.09 18.51
N CYS A 590 15.93 -8.96 18.65
CA CYS A 590 15.44 -7.66 18.21
C CYS A 590 16.28 -7.10 17.06
N THR A 591 15.62 -6.56 16.04
CA THR A 591 16.24 -5.77 14.97
C THR A 591 15.77 -4.32 15.05
N THR A 592 16.54 -3.42 14.46
CA THR A 592 16.18 -2.01 14.20
C THR A 592 16.98 -1.54 13.00
N GLY A 593 16.46 -0.57 12.24
CA GLY A 593 17.04 -0.18 10.96
C GLY A 593 16.83 1.27 10.57
N THR A 594 16.92 1.54 9.26
CA THR A 594 16.89 2.90 8.67
C THR A 594 15.60 3.68 8.89
N THR A 595 14.51 3.04 9.31
CA THR A 595 13.24 3.74 9.61
C THR A 595 13.12 4.18 11.07
N GLY A 596 14.01 3.71 11.95
CA GLY A 596 13.87 3.83 13.41
C GLY A 596 12.80 2.92 14.02
N LEU A 597 12.12 2.07 13.23
CA LEU A 597 11.28 1.00 13.77
C LEU A 597 12.18 -0.12 14.32
N TYR A 598 11.92 -0.56 15.55
CA TYR A 598 12.48 -1.80 16.10
C TYR A 598 11.42 -2.90 16.13
N VAL A 599 11.84 -4.14 15.89
CA VAL A 599 10.99 -5.34 15.91
C VAL A 599 11.69 -6.43 16.72
N CYS A 600 11.05 -6.89 17.80
CA CYS A 600 11.50 -8.00 18.63
C CYS A 600 10.65 -9.25 18.37
N ARG A 601 11.30 -10.35 17.99
CA ARG A 601 10.72 -11.68 17.77
C ARG A 601 10.75 -12.47 19.07
N VAL A 602 9.58 -12.72 19.66
CA VAL A 602 9.41 -13.28 21.02
C VAL A 602 8.86 -14.71 20.98
N PRO A 603 9.59 -15.73 21.44
CA PRO A 603 9.09 -17.12 21.45
C PRO A 603 7.73 -17.28 22.15
N ASN A 604 6.85 -18.13 21.61
CA ASN A 604 5.46 -18.29 22.09
C ASN A 604 5.33 -18.95 23.48
N ALA A 605 6.44 -19.29 24.16
CA ALA A 605 6.46 -19.70 25.56
C ALA A 605 6.70 -18.52 26.53
N THR A 606 6.88 -17.30 26.02
CA THR A 606 7.25 -16.12 26.80
C THR A 606 6.02 -15.24 27.10
N PRO A 607 5.58 -15.11 28.37
CA PRO A 607 4.43 -14.29 28.74
C PRO A 607 4.76 -12.79 28.86
N SER A 608 6.03 -12.42 28.93
CA SER A 608 6.48 -11.03 28.95
C SER A 608 7.93 -10.89 28.48
N ILE A 609 8.26 -9.73 27.88
CA ILE A 609 9.63 -9.36 27.57
C ILE A 609 9.99 -8.00 28.16
N THR A 610 11.25 -7.83 28.52
CA THR A 610 11.84 -6.54 28.87
C THR A 610 12.86 -6.16 27.82
N VAL A 611 12.66 -5.00 27.19
CA VAL A 611 13.54 -4.42 26.17
C VAL A 611 14.29 -3.25 26.78
N ALA A 612 15.61 -3.29 26.72
CA ALA A 612 16.50 -2.25 27.20
C ALA A 612 17.33 -1.71 26.03
N VAL A 613 17.28 -0.39 25.81
CA VAL A 613 17.90 0.28 24.66
C VAL A 613 19.04 1.17 25.12
N LYS A 614 20.21 1.00 24.50
CA LYS A 614 21.38 1.88 24.67
C LYS A 614 21.74 2.49 23.32
N ALA A 615 22.21 3.74 23.32
CA ALA A 615 22.74 4.42 22.15
C ALA A 615 24.12 5.01 22.50
N VAL A 616 25.08 4.92 21.58
CA VAL A 616 26.48 5.26 21.89
C VAL A 616 26.64 6.76 22.13
N GLY A 617 27.17 7.14 23.30
CA GLY A 617 27.34 8.54 23.70
C GLY A 617 26.03 9.31 23.90
N LYS A 618 24.92 8.61 24.16
CA LYS A 618 23.56 9.16 24.15
C LYS A 618 22.73 8.67 25.33
N THR A 619 21.79 9.50 25.76
CA THR A 619 20.79 9.14 26.78
C THR A 619 19.53 8.60 26.11
N VAL A 620 18.85 7.64 26.72
CA VAL A 620 17.61 7.03 26.19
C VAL A 620 16.52 7.07 27.25
N SER A 621 15.33 7.56 26.89
CA SER A 621 14.20 7.73 27.79
C SER A 621 12.89 7.20 27.20
N PRO A 622 12.20 6.24 27.86
CA PRO A 622 12.75 5.41 28.95
C PRO A 622 13.97 4.60 28.45
N SER A 623 14.85 4.14 29.32
CA SER A 623 15.98 3.28 28.93
C SER A 623 15.58 1.80 28.85
N VAL A 624 14.46 1.44 29.50
CA VAL A 624 13.92 0.07 29.61
C VAL A 624 12.39 0.14 29.55
N ALA A 625 11.76 -0.83 28.88
CA ALA A 625 10.31 -1.04 28.93
C ALA A 625 9.98 -2.54 28.96
N THR A 626 8.89 -2.91 29.63
CA THR A 626 8.41 -4.30 29.76
C THR A 626 7.03 -4.43 29.13
N PHE A 627 6.83 -5.48 28.35
CA PHE A 627 5.61 -5.74 27.59
C PHE A 627 5.04 -7.10 27.97
N ALA A 628 3.74 -7.15 28.26
CA ALA A 628 3.01 -8.41 28.33
C ALA A 628 2.82 -8.96 26.91
N VAL A 629 3.07 -10.26 26.74
CA VAL A 629 2.93 -10.99 25.48
C VAL A 629 1.97 -12.12 25.72
N ASN A 630 0.80 -12.07 25.09
CA ASN A 630 -0.14 -13.19 25.12
C ASN A 630 0.03 -14.02 23.83
N PRO A 631 0.72 -15.17 23.88
CA PRO A 631 0.93 -16.00 22.69
C PRO A 631 -0.36 -16.65 22.15
N LEU A 632 -1.46 -16.58 22.91
CA LEU A 632 -2.80 -17.01 22.49
C LEU A 632 -3.68 -15.86 21.97
N ALA A 633 -3.18 -14.61 21.96
CA ALA A 633 -3.92 -13.46 21.44
C ALA A 633 -3.78 -13.28 19.91
N GLU A 634 -2.93 -14.07 19.25
CA GLU A 634 -2.76 -14.12 17.79
C GLU A 634 -2.50 -12.73 17.15
N ARG A 635 -1.77 -11.86 17.86
CA ARG A 635 -1.56 -10.45 17.51
C ARG A 635 -0.17 -9.95 17.90
N PRO A 636 0.43 -9.05 17.11
CA PRO A 636 1.62 -8.32 17.51
C PRO A 636 1.33 -7.36 18.67
N VAL A 637 2.35 -7.05 19.47
CA VAL A 637 2.27 -6.10 20.60
C VAL A 637 2.92 -4.78 20.20
N THR A 638 2.19 -3.67 20.38
CA THR A 638 2.75 -2.32 20.21
C THR A 638 3.71 -2.01 21.36
N GLY A 639 4.99 -1.87 21.04
CA GLY A 639 6.06 -1.51 21.96
C GLY A 639 6.16 0.00 22.21
N THR A 640 6.84 0.36 23.30
CA THR A 640 7.12 1.75 23.70
C THR A 640 7.98 2.47 22.67
N THR A 641 7.72 3.77 22.49
CA THR A 641 8.63 4.68 21.80
C THR A 641 9.77 5.11 22.73
N PHE A 642 11.02 4.87 22.32
CA PHE A 642 12.22 5.25 23.05
C PHE A 642 12.82 6.54 22.47
N TYR A 643 13.05 7.56 23.31
CA TYR A 643 13.60 8.85 22.90
C TYR A 643 15.09 8.96 23.22
N VAL A 644 15.91 9.09 22.18
CA VAL A 644 17.38 9.22 22.24
C VAL A 644 17.78 10.70 22.19
N ARG A 645 18.61 11.13 23.15
CA ARG A 645 19.08 12.53 23.30
C ARG A 645 20.59 12.57 23.45
#